data_AF-A0A970HVJ9-F1
#
_entry.id   AF-A0A970HVJ9-F1
#
_cell.length_a   1.000
_cell.length_b   1.000
_cell.length_c   1.000
_cell.angle_alpha   90.00
_cell.angle_beta   90.00
_cell.angle_gamma   90.00
#
_symmetry.space_group_name_H-M   'P 1'
#
loop_
_entity.id
_entity.type
_entity.pdbx_description
1 polymer ?
#
loop_
_entity_poly.entity_id
_entity_poly.type
_entity_poly.pdbx_seq_one_letter_code
_entity_poly.pdbx_strand_id
1 'polypeptide(L)'
;MRRHRRVFAFSLVVAAVLLLCGPVSAQSDLEPITLEVVLAGGRDPNINVIQDYGDISWTKILAEEFQKQYPHINVEFRTGSMDQIIVMIASGMGPDIINGYGHKFHSVGRQGGFLDLNPFFEAEGVDFMAEQTYWPRQWEAFQYEGRQYAMPQYLGTVALGYNVDMFDEAGLPYPEPRLSSNTMDWEEFEALAKRLTRDVNGDGMPDIWGFSKSMTRTDRIHYWLAAAGSDFFGNEAKTVSTLNNPAAIAGLEYLQRLRWESQVIAPPGVPSGFLEGQAAIAEIGSWGLVNYLGLKSDGSPKVTFEWNLFPMPVGPAGVRATLATNDGYAINRNTKHPEEAYLLLRFLTGREANEIKAKYLGLQPAHRDAVPEYIGLMQEVNRDVYDLDLFVYAEAGAYAHPEVIYADPILGESILKELYIKVLDENQPVAPTLEDAIARLNRGLAAVDRGPVVRSVQWLGAEWTAREFDTVMPGEVRVEGDKLVLVAAGTDIESYKDSFGYVYQKVSGDFTATVRLHSAPPTHNWSKSGLMIRADETELAANVAVLGTHNRGLVVQQRLAAGSATEQPARISSWQNGDPVYMRIIRRGNEVTAQISEDGKAWQTLARIILELPETVLIGLASTSHAAGTLGEAVFSDWELVAE
;
A
#
# COMPACT_ATOMS: atom_id res chain seq x y z
N MET A 1 -22.98 39.47 -34.41
CA MET A 1 -21.84 38.54 -34.55
C MET A 1 -21.83 37.61 -33.34
N ARG A 2 -21.67 36.30 -33.59
CA ARG A 2 -22.20 35.18 -32.80
C ARG A 2 -21.48 34.96 -31.45
N ARG A 3 -22.26 34.97 -30.36
CA ARG A 3 -22.00 34.22 -29.12
C ARG A 3 -22.33 32.74 -29.40
N HIS A 4 -21.34 31.85 -29.37
CA HIS A 4 -21.61 30.41 -29.35
C HIS A 4 -21.63 29.91 -27.90
N ARG A 5 -22.83 29.45 -27.51
CA ARG A 5 -23.15 28.71 -26.28
C ARG A 5 -22.37 27.38 -26.24
N ARG A 6 -21.60 27.16 -25.17
CA ARG A 6 -21.26 25.81 -24.67
C ARG A 6 -22.37 25.43 -23.67
N VAL A 7 -23.41 24.73 -24.12
CA VAL A 7 -24.51 24.22 -23.27
C VAL A 7 -24.82 22.73 -23.56
N PHE A 8 -24.14 22.08 -24.50
CA PHE A 8 -24.43 20.67 -24.85
C PHE A 8 -23.40 19.72 -24.21
N ALA A 9 -23.61 19.36 -22.96
CA ALA A 9 -23.10 18.13 -22.31
C ALA A 9 -23.76 17.90 -20.94
N PHE A 10 -24.01 18.97 -20.17
CA PHE A 10 -24.50 18.87 -18.78
C PHE A 10 -25.99 18.52 -18.64
N SER A 11 -26.84 18.82 -19.64
CA SER A 11 -28.28 18.52 -19.55
C SER A 11 -28.63 17.04 -19.77
N LEU A 12 -27.70 16.20 -20.24
CA LEU A 12 -27.92 14.77 -20.47
C LEU A 12 -27.76 13.94 -19.19
N VAL A 13 -26.78 14.26 -18.34
CA VAL A 13 -26.52 13.55 -17.07
C VAL A 13 -27.73 13.66 -16.12
N VAL A 14 -28.30 14.86 -15.97
CA VAL A 14 -29.47 15.08 -15.10
C VAL A 14 -30.73 14.35 -15.63
N ALA A 15 -30.91 14.26 -16.95
CA ALA A 15 -32.06 13.59 -17.54
C ALA A 15 -31.98 12.05 -17.43
N ALA A 16 -30.77 11.47 -17.51
CA ALA A 16 -30.56 10.04 -17.40
C ALA A 16 -30.68 9.52 -15.95
N VAL A 17 -30.12 10.23 -14.97
CA VAL A 17 -30.31 9.91 -13.54
C VAL A 17 -31.79 10.00 -13.13
N LEU A 18 -32.52 10.99 -13.64
CA LEU A 18 -33.97 11.11 -13.38
C LEU A 18 -34.82 10.01 -14.06
N LEU A 19 -34.38 9.48 -15.21
CA LEU A 19 -35.02 8.33 -15.86
C LEU A 19 -34.76 7.02 -15.09
N LEU A 20 -33.54 6.86 -14.56
CA LEU A 20 -33.12 5.72 -13.74
C LEU A 20 -33.73 5.73 -12.32
N CYS A 21 -34.27 6.85 -11.86
CA CYS A 21 -35.04 6.95 -10.61
C CYS A 21 -36.57 6.90 -10.83
N GLY A 22 -37.04 6.56 -12.04
CA GLY A 22 -38.46 6.40 -12.35
C GLY A 22 -39.12 5.22 -11.61
N PRO A 23 -40.46 5.09 -11.60
CA PRO A 23 -41.15 3.98 -10.94
C PRO A 23 -40.63 2.63 -11.47
N VAL A 24 -40.50 1.65 -10.58
CA VAL A 24 -39.91 0.30 -10.84
C VAL A 24 -40.44 -0.35 -12.13
N SER A 25 -41.72 -0.13 -12.46
CA SER A 25 -42.35 -0.65 -13.68
C SER A 25 -41.83 -0.06 -15.00
N ALA A 26 -41.22 1.12 -14.97
CA ALA A 26 -40.61 1.77 -16.14
C ALA A 26 -39.13 1.39 -16.30
N GLN A 27 -38.47 0.98 -15.21
CA GLN A 27 -37.08 0.51 -15.24
C GLN A 27 -36.94 -0.95 -15.70
N SER A 28 -37.99 -1.77 -15.55
CA SER A 28 -37.99 -3.17 -16.00
C SER A 28 -37.90 -3.34 -17.52
N ASP A 29 -38.08 -2.26 -18.29
CA ASP A 29 -38.01 -2.25 -19.75
C ASP A 29 -36.61 -1.85 -20.27
N LEU A 30 -35.64 -1.55 -19.39
CA LEU A 30 -34.25 -1.26 -19.75
C LEU A 30 -33.46 -2.55 -20.06
N GLU A 31 -32.47 -2.47 -20.95
CA GLU A 31 -31.58 -3.61 -21.22
C GLU A 31 -30.79 -4.00 -19.96
N PRO A 32 -30.75 -5.29 -19.60
CA PRO A 32 -29.99 -5.73 -18.44
C PRO A 32 -28.49 -5.47 -18.60
N ILE A 33 -27.87 -4.87 -17.60
CA ILE A 33 -26.41 -4.72 -17.52
C ILE A 33 -25.86 -5.49 -16.31
N THR A 34 -24.56 -5.76 -16.32
CA THR A 34 -23.85 -6.34 -15.16
C THR A 34 -22.66 -5.47 -14.82
N LEU A 35 -22.61 -4.98 -13.59
CA LEU A 35 -21.48 -4.24 -13.04
C LEU A 35 -20.58 -5.19 -12.24
N GLU A 36 -19.28 -5.11 -12.48
CA GLU A 36 -18.27 -5.86 -11.73
C GLU A 36 -17.68 -5.01 -10.60
N VAL A 37 -17.68 -5.54 -9.38
CA VAL A 37 -17.05 -4.96 -8.20
C VAL A 37 -15.90 -5.86 -7.74
N VAL A 38 -14.67 -5.35 -7.73
CA VAL A 38 -13.52 -6.11 -7.21
C VAL A 38 -13.09 -5.61 -5.84
N LEU A 39 -13.05 -6.52 -4.87
CA LEU A 39 -12.51 -6.31 -3.53
C LEU A 39 -11.01 -6.60 -3.50
N ALA A 40 -10.18 -5.54 -3.46
CA ALA A 40 -8.74 -5.69 -3.36
C ALA A 40 -8.33 -6.08 -1.93
N GLY A 41 -7.48 -7.12 -1.80
CA GLY A 41 -6.93 -7.54 -0.49
C GLY A 41 -7.25 -8.99 -0.10
N GLY A 42 -7.90 -9.76 -0.97
CA GLY A 42 -8.03 -11.22 -0.83
C GLY A 42 -8.94 -11.71 0.31
N ARG A 43 -9.68 -10.82 0.98
CA ARG A 43 -10.73 -11.23 1.91
C ARG A 43 -11.86 -11.87 1.10
N ASP A 44 -12.21 -13.12 1.43
CA ASP A 44 -13.29 -13.81 0.73
C ASP A 44 -14.62 -13.05 0.94
N PRO A 45 -15.28 -12.58 -0.14
CA PRO A 45 -16.52 -11.82 -0.08
C PRO A 45 -17.71 -12.64 0.43
N ASN A 46 -17.53 -13.95 0.61
CA ASN A 46 -18.57 -14.85 1.09
C ASN A 46 -18.42 -15.23 2.57
N ILE A 47 -17.37 -14.76 3.24
CA ILE A 47 -17.16 -15.06 4.67
C ILE A 47 -17.67 -13.90 5.53
N ASN A 48 -18.68 -14.18 6.36
CA ASN A 48 -19.10 -13.28 7.43
C ASN A 48 -18.17 -13.43 8.64
N VAL A 49 -17.99 -12.35 9.41
CA VAL A 49 -17.03 -12.30 10.52
C VAL A 49 -17.71 -12.32 11.89
N ILE A 50 -18.93 -11.79 12.00
CA ILE A 50 -19.61 -11.62 13.30
C ILE A 50 -20.45 -12.83 13.71
N GLN A 51 -21.08 -13.54 12.77
CA GLN A 51 -21.93 -14.70 13.09
C GLN A 51 -21.77 -15.78 12.04
N ASP A 52 -22.00 -17.02 12.47
CA ASP A 52 -22.16 -18.19 11.59
C ASP A 52 -23.55 -18.12 10.92
N TYR A 53 -23.71 -17.17 10.01
CA TYR A 53 -24.93 -16.98 9.23
C TYR A 53 -25.11 -18.07 8.14
N GLY A 54 -24.37 -19.18 8.22
CA GLY A 54 -24.35 -20.21 7.18
C GLY A 54 -23.90 -19.65 5.82
N ASP A 55 -24.51 -20.13 4.73
CA ASP A 55 -24.17 -19.77 3.34
C ASP A 55 -24.61 -18.34 2.91
N ILE A 56 -25.06 -17.50 3.84
CA ILE A 56 -25.54 -16.14 3.52
C ILE A 56 -24.33 -15.22 3.26
N SER A 57 -24.11 -14.84 2.02
CA SER A 57 -23.03 -13.90 1.65
C SER A 57 -23.46 -12.44 1.79
N TRP A 58 -22.69 -11.62 2.53
CA TRP A 58 -22.97 -10.18 2.69
C TRP A 58 -22.92 -9.44 1.34
N THR A 59 -22.05 -9.84 0.41
CA THR A 59 -22.02 -9.26 -0.94
C THR A 59 -23.27 -9.60 -1.74
N LYS A 60 -23.82 -10.81 -1.57
CA LYS A 60 -25.10 -11.19 -2.17
C LYS A 60 -26.25 -10.34 -1.61
N ILE A 61 -26.29 -10.11 -0.30
CA ILE A 61 -27.29 -9.22 0.32
C ILE A 61 -27.19 -7.81 -0.28
N LEU A 62 -25.98 -7.25 -0.39
CA LEU A 62 -25.78 -5.93 -1.01
C LEU A 62 -26.29 -5.89 -2.45
N ALA A 63 -25.98 -6.91 -3.26
CA ALA A 63 -26.46 -7.00 -4.64
C ALA A 63 -27.99 -7.07 -4.70
N GLU A 64 -28.63 -7.89 -3.85
CA GLU A 64 -30.08 -8.07 -3.80
C GLU A 64 -30.80 -6.79 -3.35
N GLU A 65 -30.31 -6.11 -2.31
CA GLU A 65 -30.89 -4.84 -1.84
C GLU A 65 -30.75 -3.72 -2.88
N PHE A 66 -29.60 -3.66 -3.58
CA PHE A 66 -29.42 -2.74 -4.70
C PHE A 66 -30.37 -3.03 -5.86
N GLN A 67 -30.53 -4.30 -6.24
CA GLN A 67 -31.41 -4.73 -7.33
C GLN A 67 -32.89 -4.44 -7.08
N LYS A 68 -33.34 -4.37 -5.82
CA LYS A 68 -34.71 -3.92 -5.50
C LYS A 68 -34.96 -2.49 -5.97
N GLN A 69 -33.94 -1.64 -5.94
CA GLN A 69 -34.01 -0.25 -6.38
C GLN A 69 -33.76 -0.13 -7.90
N TYR A 70 -32.87 -0.98 -8.45
CA TYR A 70 -32.49 -0.96 -9.86
C TYR A 70 -32.53 -2.37 -10.49
N PRO A 71 -33.72 -2.89 -10.87
CA PRO A 71 -33.88 -4.29 -11.29
C PRO A 71 -33.15 -4.67 -12.59
N HIS A 72 -32.76 -3.68 -13.39
CA HIS A 72 -32.04 -3.85 -14.65
C HIS A 72 -30.52 -3.93 -14.48
N ILE A 73 -29.99 -3.69 -13.27
CA ILE A 73 -28.55 -3.69 -12.99
C ILE A 73 -28.20 -4.91 -12.13
N ASN A 74 -27.43 -5.84 -12.70
CA ASN A 74 -26.82 -6.95 -11.97
C ASN A 74 -25.48 -6.53 -11.36
N VAL A 75 -25.15 -7.09 -10.20
CA VAL A 75 -23.88 -6.80 -9.51
C VAL A 75 -23.13 -8.10 -9.24
N GLU A 76 -21.90 -8.19 -9.76
CA GLU A 76 -20.99 -9.31 -9.50
C GLU A 76 -19.83 -8.85 -8.62
N PHE A 77 -19.67 -9.46 -7.45
CA PHE A 77 -18.51 -9.23 -6.59
C PHE A 77 -17.44 -10.28 -6.84
N ARG A 78 -16.19 -9.83 -6.93
CA ARG A 78 -15.00 -10.68 -7.07
C ARG A 78 -13.88 -10.22 -6.15
N THR A 79 -12.90 -11.08 -5.93
CA THR A 79 -11.64 -10.71 -5.28
C THR A 79 -10.53 -10.60 -6.29
N GLY A 80 -9.57 -9.73 -6.02
CA GLY A 80 -8.40 -9.57 -6.87
C GLY A 80 -7.27 -8.91 -6.11
N SER A 81 -6.07 -8.92 -6.70
CA SER A 81 -4.97 -8.11 -6.19
C SER A 81 -5.01 -6.72 -6.82
N MET A 82 -4.56 -5.70 -6.06
CA MET A 82 -4.44 -4.35 -6.61
C MET A 82 -3.47 -4.31 -7.80
N ASP A 83 -2.44 -5.16 -7.81
CA ASP A 83 -1.46 -5.23 -8.92
C ASP A 83 -2.11 -5.70 -10.23
N GLN A 84 -3.01 -6.69 -10.17
CA GLN A 84 -3.80 -7.12 -11.33
C GLN A 84 -4.72 -5.99 -11.83
N ILE A 85 -5.38 -5.30 -10.89
CA ILE A 85 -6.29 -4.19 -11.21
C ILE A 85 -5.54 -3.05 -11.90
N ILE A 86 -4.34 -2.70 -11.44
CA ILE A 86 -3.48 -1.68 -12.05
C ILE A 86 -3.20 -2.01 -13.52
N VAL A 87 -2.82 -3.26 -13.82
CA VAL A 87 -2.54 -3.73 -15.20
C VAL A 87 -3.80 -3.67 -16.07
N MET A 88 -4.96 -4.06 -15.54
CA MET A 88 -6.23 -4.00 -16.27
C MET A 88 -6.61 -2.55 -16.60
N ILE A 89 -6.53 -1.62 -15.63
CA ILE A 89 -6.85 -0.21 -15.86
C ILE A 89 -5.91 0.41 -16.90
N ALA A 90 -4.60 0.11 -16.84
CA ALA A 90 -3.62 0.61 -17.80
C ALA A 90 -3.88 0.14 -19.24
N SER A 91 -4.47 -1.05 -19.41
CA SER A 91 -4.84 -1.61 -20.72
C SER A 91 -6.25 -1.20 -21.20
N GLY A 92 -6.92 -0.29 -20.49
CA GLY A 92 -8.28 0.15 -20.85
C GLY A 92 -9.38 -0.84 -20.45
N MET A 93 -9.07 -1.83 -19.62
CA MET A 93 -9.97 -2.86 -19.10
C MET A 93 -10.19 -2.70 -17.58
N GLY A 94 -10.76 -3.72 -16.95
CA GLY A 94 -10.91 -3.82 -15.49
C GLY A 94 -12.36 -3.76 -15.03
N PRO A 95 -12.60 -3.96 -13.72
CA PRO A 95 -13.94 -3.92 -13.13
C PRO A 95 -14.52 -2.52 -13.18
N ASP A 96 -15.83 -2.38 -13.01
CA ASP A 96 -16.51 -1.08 -12.96
C ASP A 96 -16.21 -0.34 -11.66
N ILE A 97 -16.21 -1.07 -10.53
CA ILE A 97 -15.90 -0.52 -9.20
C ILE A 97 -14.76 -1.30 -8.57
N ILE A 98 -13.80 -0.56 -8.03
CA ILE A 98 -12.67 -1.10 -7.27
C ILE A 98 -12.85 -0.70 -5.81
N ASN A 99 -12.81 -1.68 -4.92
CA ASN A 99 -12.54 -1.44 -3.51
C ASN A 99 -11.06 -1.59 -3.22
N GLY A 100 -10.49 -0.65 -2.46
CA GLY A 100 -9.10 -0.74 -2.05
C GLY A 100 -8.74 0.24 -0.95
N TYR A 101 -7.47 0.16 -0.53
CA TYR A 101 -6.89 0.95 0.55
C TYR A 101 -5.38 1.11 0.33
N GLY A 102 -4.76 2.01 1.08
CA GLY A 102 -3.30 2.18 1.11
C GLY A 102 -2.67 2.73 -0.17
N HIS A 103 -1.35 2.89 -0.12
CA HIS A 103 -0.55 3.59 -1.13
C HIS A 103 -0.83 3.20 -2.59
N LYS A 104 -1.02 1.91 -2.93
CA LYS A 104 -1.30 1.47 -4.31
C LYS A 104 -2.65 1.98 -4.83
N PHE A 105 -3.72 1.86 -4.03
CA PHE A 105 -5.05 2.32 -4.42
C PHE A 105 -5.06 3.84 -4.65
N HIS A 106 -4.47 4.59 -3.73
CA HIS A 106 -4.34 6.03 -3.86
C HIS A 106 -3.43 6.44 -5.03
N SER A 107 -2.37 5.68 -5.33
CA SER A 107 -1.52 5.94 -6.50
C SER A 107 -2.32 5.91 -7.80
N VAL A 108 -3.19 4.90 -7.99
CA VAL A 108 -4.05 4.80 -9.18
C VAL A 108 -5.02 5.97 -9.25
N GLY A 109 -5.67 6.32 -8.14
CA GLY A 109 -6.60 7.45 -8.09
C GLY A 109 -5.94 8.78 -8.47
N ARG A 110 -4.76 9.07 -7.92
CA ARG A 110 -4.00 10.30 -8.20
C ARG A 110 -3.52 10.40 -9.63
N GLN A 111 -3.11 9.27 -10.23
CA GLN A 111 -2.75 9.15 -11.65
C GLN A 111 -3.97 9.25 -12.59
N GLY A 112 -5.19 9.35 -12.03
CA GLY A 112 -6.41 9.49 -12.82
C GLY A 112 -6.89 8.17 -13.42
N GLY A 113 -6.61 7.03 -12.78
CA GLY A 113 -7.17 5.73 -13.14
C GLY A 113 -8.63 5.57 -12.69
N PHE A 114 -9.14 6.46 -11.85
CA PHE A 114 -10.53 6.51 -11.41
C PHE A 114 -11.26 7.75 -11.92
N LEU A 115 -12.59 7.67 -12.02
CA LEU A 115 -13.42 8.83 -12.35
C LEU A 115 -13.34 9.90 -11.25
N ASP A 116 -13.41 11.17 -11.65
CA ASP A 116 -13.69 12.27 -10.74
C ASP A 116 -15.20 12.26 -10.42
N LEU A 117 -15.53 12.17 -9.14
CA LEU A 117 -16.91 12.03 -8.65
C LEU A 117 -17.61 13.37 -8.44
N ASN A 118 -16.88 14.48 -8.37
CA ASN A 118 -17.46 15.81 -8.15
C ASN A 118 -18.60 16.16 -9.11
N PRO A 119 -18.50 15.89 -10.44
CA PRO A 119 -19.60 16.19 -11.37
C PRO A 119 -20.90 15.45 -11.06
N PHE A 120 -20.83 14.26 -10.44
CA PHE A 120 -22.02 13.51 -10.05
C PHE A 120 -22.65 14.10 -8.79
N PHE A 121 -21.85 14.51 -7.80
CA PHE A 121 -22.36 15.19 -6.60
C PHE A 121 -23.03 16.51 -6.94
N GLU A 122 -22.41 17.31 -7.83
CA GLU A 122 -22.98 18.56 -8.33
C GLU A 122 -24.33 18.36 -9.04
N ALA A 123 -24.46 17.27 -9.81
CA ALA A 123 -25.69 16.94 -10.50
C ALA A 123 -26.80 16.45 -9.54
N GLU A 124 -26.43 15.69 -8.49
CA GLU A 124 -27.35 15.23 -7.43
C GLU A 124 -27.72 16.37 -6.46
N GLY A 125 -26.89 17.41 -6.38
CA GLY A 125 -27.04 18.50 -5.42
C GLY A 125 -26.68 18.10 -3.99
N VAL A 126 -25.77 17.13 -3.83
CA VAL A 126 -25.36 16.59 -2.53
C VAL A 126 -24.03 17.19 -2.10
N ASP A 127 -23.92 17.49 -0.80
CA ASP A 127 -22.67 17.92 -0.16
C ASP A 127 -22.49 17.15 1.16
N PHE A 128 -21.74 16.06 1.11
CA PHE A 128 -21.49 15.20 2.27
C PHE A 128 -20.78 15.89 3.43
N MET A 129 -20.06 16.99 3.16
CA MET A 129 -19.39 17.77 4.21
C MET A 129 -20.35 18.74 4.88
N ALA A 130 -21.21 19.42 4.11
CA ALA A 130 -22.29 20.23 4.67
C ALA A 130 -23.29 19.38 5.46
N GLU A 131 -23.59 18.17 4.99
CA GLU A 131 -24.48 17.20 5.64
C GLU A 131 -23.83 16.47 6.83
N GLN A 132 -22.52 16.66 7.03
CA GLN A 132 -21.74 16.00 8.07
C GLN A 132 -21.80 14.46 8.00
N THR A 133 -21.94 13.90 6.80
CA THR A 133 -22.06 12.45 6.57
C THR A 133 -20.77 11.72 6.96
N TYR A 134 -19.62 12.23 6.50
CA TYR A 134 -18.30 11.66 6.76
C TYR A 134 -17.47 12.58 7.65
N TRP A 135 -16.41 12.05 8.26
CA TRP A 135 -15.42 12.88 8.92
C TRP A 135 -14.53 13.60 7.90
N PRO A 136 -14.24 14.92 8.07
CA PRO A 136 -13.52 15.71 7.06
C PRO A 136 -12.20 15.08 6.63
N ARG A 137 -11.35 14.69 7.57
CA ARG A 137 -10.03 14.11 7.26
C ARG A 137 -10.13 12.77 6.52
N GLN A 138 -11.16 11.96 6.81
CA GLN A 138 -11.39 10.71 6.08
C GLN A 138 -11.83 10.98 4.64
N TRP A 139 -12.74 11.94 4.47
CA TRP A 139 -13.22 12.34 3.15
C TRP A 139 -12.09 12.91 2.27
N GLU A 140 -11.30 13.81 2.84
CA GLU A 140 -10.15 14.47 2.21
C GLU A 140 -9.04 13.49 1.81
N ALA A 141 -8.94 12.31 2.45
CA ALA A 141 -7.96 11.29 2.09
C ALA A 141 -8.12 10.80 0.63
N PHE A 142 -9.34 10.88 0.11
CA PHE A 142 -9.70 10.51 -1.27
C PHE A 142 -9.74 11.70 -2.24
N GLN A 143 -9.18 12.85 -1.83
CA GLN A 143 -9.04 14.03 -2.67
C GLN A 143 -7.61 14.23 -3.16
N TYR A 144 -7.48 14.63 -4.42
CA TYR A 144 -6.21 15.05 -4.99
C TYR A 144 -6.44 16.03 -6.15
N GLU A 145 -5.74 17.17 -6.12
CA GLU A 145 -5.88 18.24 -7.12
C GLU A 145 -7.33 18.67 -7.36
N GLY A 146 -8.11 18.76 -6.26
CA GLY A 146 -9.53 19.14 -6.29
C GLY A 146 -10.48 18.05 -6.77
N ARG A 147 -10.00 16.87 -7.20
CA ARG A 147 -10.83 15.73 -7.62
C ARG A 147 -11.16 14.81 -6.45
N GLN A 148 -12.41 14.39 -6.31
CA GLN A 148 -12.80 13.28 -5.43
C GLN A 148 -12.75 11.99 -6.27
N TYR A 149 -11.76 11.12 -6.05
CA TYR A 149 -11.60 9.92 -6.89
C TYR A 149 -12.15 8.63 -6.26
N ALA A 150 -12.59 8.69 -5.00
CA ALA A 150 -13.18 7.55 -4.29
C ALA A 150 -14.08 8.03 -3.14
N MET A 151 -14.90 7.13 -2.60
CA MET A 151 -15.73 7.36 -1.42
C MET A 151 -15.38 6.38 -0.28
N PRO A 152 -15.41 6.82 1.00
CA PRO A 152 -15.10 5.95 2.13
C PRO A 152 -16.02 4.73 2.24
N GLN A 153 -15.46 3.55 2.50
CA GLN A 153 -16.23 2.31 2.72
C GLN A 153 -16.75 2.20 4.15
N TYR A 154 -15.87 2.45 5.12
CA TYR A 154 -16.05 2.33 6.56
C TYR A 154 -15.00 3.22 7.26
N LEU A 155 -15.18 3.55 8.54
CA LEU A 155 -14.17 4.27 9.33
C LEU A 155 -13.49 3.33 10.32
N GLY A 156 -12.27 2.92 10.03
CA GLY A 156 -11.42 2.23 10.98
C GLY A 156 -10.68 3.22 11.88
N THR A 157 -10.76 3.01 13.20
CA THR A 157 -10.00 3.78 14.20
C THR A 157 -9.30 2.85 15.18
N VAL A 158 -8.30 3.36 15.90
CA VAL A 158 -7.54 2.61 16.91
C VAL A 158 -7.89 3.13 18.31
N ALA A 159 -8.11 2.21 19.24
CA ALA A 159 -8.21 2.45 20.67
C ALA A 159 -7.21 1.55 21.41
N LEU A 160 -7.01 1.79 22.71
CA LEU A 160 -6.17 0.96 23.56
C LEU A 160 -7.04 -0.03 24.32
N GLY A 161 -6.85 -1.33 24.09
CA GLY A 161 -7.41 -2.39 24.92
C GLY A 161 -6.47 -2.67 26.09
N TYR A 162 -7.02 -2.91 27.28
CA TYR A 162 -6.24 -3.32 28.45
C TYR A 162 -6.80 -4.55 29.13
N ASN A 163 -5.92 -5.37 29.68
CA ASN A 163 -6.24 -6.53 30.48
C ASN A 163 -6.57 -6.09 31.92
N VAL A 164 -7.82 -6.24 32.34
CA VAL A 164 -8.32 -5.82 33.67
C VAL A 164 -7.64 -6.62 34.78
N ASP A 165 -7.49 -7.94 34.60
CA ASP A 165 -6.86 -8.81 35.60
C ASP A 165 -5.42 -8.36 35.92
N MET A 166 -4.66 -7.93 34.91
CA MET A 166 -3.30 -7.42 35.10
C MET A 166 -3.25 -6.08 35.85
N PHE A 167 -4.29 -5.24 35.70
CA PHE A 167 -4.41 -4.00 36.48
C PHE A 167 -4.72 -4.30 37.94
N ASP A 168 -5.60 -5.26 38.20
CA ASP A 168 -5.95 -5.71 39.54
C ASP A 168 -4.74 -6.31 40.26
N GLU A 169 -3.99 -7.19 39.59
CA GLU A 169 -2.75 -7.78 40.09
C GLU A 169 -1.69 -6.71 40.46
N ALA A 170 -1.63 -5.63 39.69
CA ALA A 170 -0.70 -4.52 39.90
C ALA A 170 -1.22 -3.44 40.87
N GLY A 171 -2.45 -3.57 41.38
CA GLY A 171 -3.11 -2.58 42.22
C GLY A 171 -3.23 -1.21 41.54
N LEU A 172 -3.52 -1.20 40.24
CA LEU A 172 -3.62 -0.02 39.40
C LEU A 172 -5.08 0.41 39.19
N PRO A 173 -5.40 1.71 39.24
CA PRO A 173 -6.71 2.18 38.80
C PRO A 173 -6.88 1.96 37.29
N TYR A 174 -8.11 1.71 36.85
CA TYR A 174 -8.40 1.59 35.43
C TYR A 174 -8.35 2.95 34.73
N PRO A 175 -7.96 3.00 33.44
CA PRO A 175 -8.01 4.23 32.66
C PRO A 175 -9.46 4.69 32.43
N GLU A 176 -9.67 6.00 32.42
CA GLU A 176 -10.96 6.58 32.03
C GLU A 176 -11.30 6.23 30.57
N PRO A 177 -12.47 5.62 30.28
CA PRO A 177 -12.79 5.15 28.94
C PRO A 177 -13.32 6.25 28.02
N ARG A 178 -13.78 7.37 28.57
CA ARG A 178 -14.41 8.47 27.81
C ARG A 178 -13.42 9.56 27.47
N LEU A 179 -13.49 10.07 26.23
CA LEU A 179 -12.64 11.18 25.79
C LEU A 179 -12.80 12.44 26.65
N SER A 180 -14.00 12.69 27.19
CA SER A 180 -14.29 13.88 28.00
C SER A 180 -13.67 13.86 29.41
N SER A 181 -13.38 12.68 29.96
CA SER A 181 -12.76 12.52 31.29
C SER A 181 -11.31 12.04 31.22
N ASN A 182 -10.91 11.36 30.15
CA ASN A 182 -9.55 10.87 29.97
C ASN A 182 -8.59 12.02 29.61
N THR A 183 -7.62 12.25 30.49
CA THR A 183 -6.55 13.26 30.29
C THR A 183 -5.16 12.65 30.19
N MET A 184 -5.06 11.32 30.12
CA MET A 184 -3.81 10.58 30.14
C MET A 184 -2.87 11.06 29.04
N ASP A 185 -1.69 11.56 29.43
CA ASP A 185 -0.64 11.96 28.51
C ASP A 185 0.35 10.81 28.23
N TRP A 186 1.33 11.07 27.36
CA TRP A 186 2.34 10.08 26.98
C TRP A 186 3.28 9.67 28.12
N GLU A 187 3.60 10.56 29.06
CA GLU A 187 4.49 10.23 30.18
C GLU A 187 3.75 9.39 31.23
N GLU A 188 2.49 9.72 31.50
CA GLU A 188 1.59 8.94 32.35
C GLU A 188 1.33 7.55 31.74
N PHE A 189 1.09 7.48 30.43
CA PHE A 189 0.92 6.22 29.71
C PHE A 189 2.19 5.35 29.79
N GLU A 190 3.36 5.93 29.58
CA GLU A 190 4.63 5.20 29.70
C GLU A 190 4.86 4.69 31.12
N ALA A 191 4.59 5.50 32.14
CA ALA A 191 4.71 5.11 33.54
C ALA A 191 3.73 3.98 33.91
N LEU A 192 2.51 4.03 33.38
CA LEU A 192 1.51 2.97 33.51
C LEU A 192 2.01 1.67 32.87
N ALA A 193 2.45 1.73 31.61
CA ALA A 193 2.97 0.57 30.89
C ALA A 193 4.17 -0.06 31.61
N LYS A 194 5.09 0.76 32.16
CA LYS A 194 6.24 0.28 32.96
C LYS A 194 5.80 -0.53 34.17
N ARG A 195 4.74 -0.12 34.86
CA ARG A 195 4.21 -0.85 36.03
C ARG A 195 3.55 -2.18 35.67
N LEU A 196 3.13 -2.34 34.42
CA LEU A 196 2.48 -3.54 33.89
C LEU A 196 3.46 -4.50 33.20
N THR A 197 4.66 -4.03 32.84
CA THR A 197 5.74 -4.87 32.33
C THR A 197 6.30 -5.76 33.44
N ARG A 198 6.32 -7.08 33.23
CA ARG A 198 6.76 -8.06 34.24
C ARG A 198 7.62 -9.15 33.62
N ASP A 199 8.78 -9.37 34.24
CA ASP A 199 9.59 -10.59 34.10
C ASP A 199 9.10 -11.58 35.17
N VAL A 200 8.33 -12.59 34.76
CA VAL A 200 7.73 -13.54 35.69
C VAL A 200 8.62 -14.76 35.92
N ASN A 201 9.56 -15.02 35.01
CA ASN A 201 10.45 -16.16 35.06
C ASN A 201 11.82 -15.85 35.71
N GLY A 202 12.16 -14.56 35.84
CA GLY A 202 13.37 -14.03 36.48
C GLY A 202 14.63 -14.08 35.62
N ASP A 203 14.51 -14.19 34.29
CA ASP A 203 15.64 -14.29 33.36
C ASP A 203 16.21 -12.95 32.90
N GLY A 204 15.62 -11.84 33.35
CA GLY A 204 16.00 -10.48 32.99
C GLY A 204 15.29 -9.93 31.75
N MET A 205 14.34 -10.68 31.18
CA MET A 205 13.51 -10.27 30.05
C MET A 205 12.02 -10.29 30.44
N PRO A 206 11.22 -9.27 30.08
CA PRO A 206 9.79 -9.32 30.32
C PRO A 206 9.10 -10.47 29.56
N ASP A 207 8.29 -11.23 30.27
CA ASP A 207 7.34 -12.19 29.69
C ASP A 207 5.99 -11.52 29.39
N ILE A 208 5.64 -10.52 30.21
CA ILE A 208 4.45 -9.69 30.07
C ILE A 208 4.90 -8.28 29.72
N TRP A 209 4.47 -7.79 28.56
CA TRP A 209 4.81 -6.47 28.05
C TRP A 209 3.76 -5.44 28.44
N GLY A 210 4.18 -4.27 28.90
CA GLY A 210 3.27 -3.18 29.26
C GLY A 210 2.42 -2.69 28.08
N PHE A 211 2.96 -2.73 26.86
CA PHE A 211 2.28 -2.26 25.66
C PHE A 211 2.66 -3.03 24.39
N SER A 212 1.68 -3.32 23.55
CA SER A 212 1.87 -3.98 22.25
C SER A 212 1.30 -3.15 21.11
N LYS A 213 2.14 -2.91 20.09
CA LYS A 213 1.72 -2.30 18.82
C LYS A 213 2.64 -2.69 17.66
N SER A 214 2.15 -2.47 16.44
CA SER A 214 3.01 -2.52 15.24
C SER A 214 3.94 -1.29 15.22
N MET A 215 5.24 -1.54 15.05
CA MET A 215 6.30 -0.52 15.03
C MET A 215 6.91 -0.29 13.64
N THR A 216 6.46 -1.01 12.61
CA THR A 216 7.03 -0.94 11.25
C THR A 216 6.01 -0.52 10.18
N ARG A 217 4.73 -0.51 10.53
CA ARG A 217 3.66 -0.07 9.63
C ARG A 217 3.55 1.46 9.63
N THR A 218 3.77 2.08 8.49
CA THR A 218 3.70 3.54 8.30
C THR A 218 2.34 4.11 8.71
N ASP A 219 1.25 3.42 8.34
CA ASP A 219 -0.12 3.68 8.75
C ASP A 219 -0.39 3.42 10.25
N ARG A 220 0.60 2.98 11.04
CA ARG A 220 0.53 2.81 12.50
C ARG A 220 1.49 3.70 13.29
N ILE A 221 2.34 4.46 12.60
CA ILE A 221 3.26 5.42 13.20
C ILE A 221 2.75 6.87 13.05
N HIS A 222 2.15 7.22 11.91
CA HIS A 222 1.80 8.62 11.62
C HIS A 222 0.87 9.26 12.65
N TYR A 223 -0.09 8.55 13.25
CA TYR A 223 -0.98 9.16 14.24
C TYR A 223 -0.26 9.43 15.57
N TRP A 224 0.80 8.70 15.93
CA TRP A 224 1.66 9.09 17.04
C TRP A 224 2.42 10.39 16.72
N LEU A 225 2.93 10.52 15.48
CA LEU A 225 3.59 11.75 15.05
C LEU A 225 2.63 12.94 14.97
N ALA A 226 1.37 12.70 14.57
CA ALA A 226 0.33 13.72 14.59
C ALA A 226 -0.01 14.16 16.02
N ALA A 227 -0.11 13.22 16.97
CA ALA A 227 -0.27 13.53 18.41
C ALA A 227 0.93 14.31 18.98
N ALA A 228 2.14 14.08 18.45
CA ALA A 228 3.32 14.89 18.78
C ALA A 228 3.28 16.31 18.16
N GLY A 229 2.35 16.60 17.26
CA GLY A 229 2.22 17.89 16.58
C GLY A 229 3.04 18.02 15.30
N SER A 230 3.40 16.91 14.66
CA SER A 230 4.19 16.91 13.43
C SER A 230 3.37 17.34 12.20
N ASP A 231 3.98 18.18 11.36
CA ASP A 231 3.54 18.45 10.00
C ASP A 231 4.21 17.51 9.00
N PHE A 232 3.43 16.94 8.08
CA PHE A 232 3.92 15.95 7.11
C PHE A 232 4.28 16.56 5.76
N PHE A 233 3.54 17.59 5.33
CA PHE A 233 3.61 18.12 3.98
C PHE A 233 4.05 19.59 4.00
N GLY A 234 5.02 19.93 3.14
CA GLY A 234 5.47 21.30 2.93
C GLY A 234 4.66 22.08 1.89
N ASN A 235 3.72 21.42 1.19
CA ASN A 235 2.83 22.02 0.21
C ASN A 235 1.55 21.20 0.00
N GLU A 236 0.52 21.83 -0.58
CA GLU A 236 -0.76 21.16 -0.89
C GLU A 236 -0.63 20.04 -1.92
N ALA A 237 0.33 20.17 -2.85
CA ALA A 237 0.65 19.13 -3.83
C ALA A 237 1.26 17.87 -3.21
N LYS A 238 1.68 17.92 -1.93
CA LYS A 238 2.34 16.83 -1.20
C LYS A 238 3.60 16.31 -1.91
N THR A 239 4.30 17.19 -2.64
CA THR A 239 5.58 16.92 -3.32
C THR A 239 6.79 17.31 -2.46
N VAL A 240 6.56 17.87 -1.27
CA VAL A 240 7.60 18.16 -0.28
C VAL A 240 7.15 17.59 1.06
N SER A 241 8.00 16.77 1.66
CA SER A 241 7.88 16.29 3.03
C SER A 241 8.64 17.20 4.00
N THR A 242 7.98 17.49 5.11
CA THR A 242 8.54 18.24 6.27
C THR A 242 8.69 17.33 7.49
N LEU A 243 8.66 16.01 7.30
CA LEU A 243 8.59 15.05 8.39
C LEU A 243 9.89 14.95 9.21
N ASN A 244 10.96 15.68 8.85
CA ASN A 244 12.18 15.85 9.63
C ASN A 244 12.08 17.00 10.66
N ASN A 245 10.87 17.47 10.97
CA ASN A 245 10.65 18.54 11.95
C ASN A 245 10.86 18.08 13.41
N PRO A 246 11.03 19.01 14.38
CA PRO A 246 11.25 18.66 15.78
C PRO A 246 10.16 17.80 16.44
N ALA A 247 8.89 17.99 16.06
CA ALA A 247 7.79 17.21 16.61
C ALA A 247 7.80 15.75 16.12
N ALA A 248 8.17 15.52 14.86
CA ALA A 248 8.38 14.18 14.33
C ALA A 248 9.55 13.46 15.02
N ILE A 249 10.66 14.18 15.25
CA ILE A 249 11.81 13.65 15.99
C ILE A 249 11.38 13.24 17.40
N ALA A 250 10.70 14.12 18.14
CA ALA A 250 10.21 13.83 19.48
C ALA A 250 9.23 12.64 19.52
N GLY A 251 8.34 12.55 18.52
CA GLY A 251 7.41 11.43 18.39
C GLY A 251 8.10 10.08 18.14
N LEU A 252 9.11 10.06 17.25
CA LEU A 252 9.89 8.85 16.98
C LEU A 252 10.82 8.48 18.13
N GLU A 253 11.44 9.46 18.80
CA GLU A 253 12.24 9.25 20.01
C GLU A 253 11.39 8.65 21.13
N TYR A 254 10.17 9.14 21.34
CA TYR A 254 9.23 8.56 22.29
C TYR A 254 8.92 7.08 21.98
N LEU A 255 8.56 6.77 20.73
CA LEU A 255 8.26 5.40 20.32
C LEU A 255 9.50 4.48 20.42
N GLN A 256 10.69 4.98 20.08
CA GLN A 256 11.95 4.27 20.24
C GLN A 256 12.23 4.00 21.73
N ARG A 257 12.04 5.00 22.58
CA ARG A 257 12.20 4.94 24.04
C ARG A 257 11.30 3.88 24.66
N LEU A 258 10.03 3.80 24.27
CA LEU A 258 9.09 2.77 24.77
C LEU A 258 9.64 1.34 24.59
N ARG A 259 10.32 1.07 23.48
CA ARG A 259 10.88 -0.25 23.17
C ARG A 259 12.25 -0.48 23.82
N TRP A 260 13.18 0.46 23.66
CA TRP A 260 14.60 0.20 23.95
C TRP A 260 15.07 0.68 25.32
N GLU A 261 14.50 1.77 25.83
CA GLU A 261 14.88 2.32 27.14
C GLU A 261 13.90 1.87 28.22
N SER A 262 12.62 2.03 27.95
CA SER A 262 11.52 1.72 28.87
C SER A 262 11.14 0.25 28.86
N GLN A 263 11.52 -0.47 27.79
CA GLN A 263 11.30 -1.90 27.61
C GLN A 263 9.84 -2.32 27.88
N VAL A 264 8.88 -1.46 27.52
CA VAL A 264 7.45 -1.76 27.66
C VAL A 264 6.87 -2.40 26.40
N ILE A 265 7.56 -2.26 25.25
CA ILE A 265 7.25 -2.93 23.98
C ILE A 265 8.31 -4.00 23.70
N ALA A 266 7.87 -5.20 23.34
CA ALA A 266 8.75 -6.32 23.03
C ALA A 266 9.69 -6.03 21.86
N PRO A 267 10.98 -6.43 21.88
CA PRO A 267 11.89 -6.30 20.74
C PRO A 267 11.45 -7.17 19.54
N PRO A 268 12.00 -6.93 18.33
CA PRO A 268 11.60 -7.67 17.15
C PRO A 268 11.77 -9.19 17.33
N GLY A 269 10.75 -9.96 16.95
CA GLY A 269 10.75 -11.42 17.06
C GLY A 269 10.33 -11.98 18.42
N VAL A 270 10.11 -11.12 19.43
CA VAL A 270 9.59 -11.55 20.74
C VAL A 270 8.06 -11.46 20.75
N PRO A 271 7.34 -12.54 21.15
CA PRO A 271 5.88 -12.52 21.27
C PRO A 271 5.38 -11.47 22.28
N SER A 272 4.32 -10.76 21.92
CA SER A 272 3.64 -9.74 22.75
C SER A 272 2.16 -9.64 22.38
N GLY A 273 1.53 -10.78 22.08
CA GLY A 273 0.14 -10.84 21.67
C GLY A 273 -0.82 -10.53 22.82
N PHE A 274 -1.80 -9.66 22.58
CA PHE A 274 -2.82 -9.32 23.58
C PHE A 274 -3.73 -10.52 23.86
N LEU A 275 -4.23 -11.19 22.81
CA LEU A 275 -5.12 -12.36 22.95
C LEU A 275 -4.48 -13.49 23.75
N GLU A 276 -3.17 -13.65 23.63
CA GLU A 276 -2.36 -14.64 24.33
C GLU A 276 -2.03 -14.22 25.78
N GLY A 277 -2.45 -13.04 26.22
CA GLY A 277 -2.15 -12.52 27.55
C GLY A 277 -0.68 -12.15 27.75
N GLN A 278 0.05 -11.86 26.67
CA GLN A 278 1.48 -11.47 26.72
C GLN A 278 1.68 -9.95 26.75
N ALA A 279 0.61 -9.17 26.60
CA ALA A 279 0.64 -7.72 26.72
C ALA A 279 -0.51 -7.22 27.58
N ALA A 280 -0.22 -6.29 28.49
CA ALA A 280 -1.22 -5.68 29.36
C ALA A 280 -2.09 -4.65 28.63
N ILE A 281 -1.51 -3.93 27.66
CA ILE A 281 -2.20 -2.95 26.83
C ILE A 281 -1.85 -3.22 25.37
N ALA A 282 -2.81 -3.06 24.44
CA ALA A 282 -2.55 -3.15 23.01
C ALA A 282 -3.38 -2.17 22.18
N GLU A 283 -2.84 -1.75 21.03
CA GLU A 283 -3.62 -1.05 20.00
C GLU A 283 -4.60 -2.01 19.31
N ILE A 284 -5.90 -1.73 19.45
CA ILE A 284 -6.97 -2.51 18.80
C ILE A 284 -7.70 -1.62 17.80
N GLY A 285 -7.61 -2.01 16.53
CA GLY A 285 -8.36 -1.39 15.44
C GLY A 285 -9.81 -1.86 15.38
N SER A 286 -10.75 -0.94 15.18
CA SER A 286 -12.19 -1.27 15.10
C SER A 286 -12.52 -2.30 14.00
N TRP A 287 -11.75 -2.32 12.90
CA TRP A 287 -11.88 -3.31 11.81
C TRP A 287 -11.56 -4.75 12.22
N GLY A 288 -10.85 -4.93 13.34
CA GLY A 288 -10.48 -6.24 13.90
C GLY A 288 -11.15 -6.53 15.24
N LEU A 289 -12.01 -5.62 15.74
CA LEU A 289 -12.63 -5.72 17.07
C LEU A 289 -13.38 -7.05 17.25
N VAL A 290 -14.08 -7.51 16.22
CA VAL A 290 -14.83 -8.78 16.18
C VAL A 290 -13.99 -10.04 16.48
N ASN A 291 -12.67 -9.96 16.33
CA ASN A 291 -11.76 -11.06 16.70
C ASN A 291 -11.62 -11.18 18.23
N TYR A 292 -11.98 -10.15 18.98
CA TYR A 292 -11.94 -10.08 20.45
C TYR A 292 -13.32 -10.32 21.08
N LEU A 293 -14.42 -10.18 20.31
CA LEU A 293 -15.78 -10.23 20.83
C LEU A 293 -16.41 -11.63 20.76
N GLY A 294 -17.17 -11.96 21.81
CA GLY A 294 -18.02 -13.14 21.87
C GLY A 294 -17.27 -14.43 22.21
N LEU A 295 -17.93 -15.54 21.90
CA LEU A 295 -17.46 -16.88 22.24
C LEU A 295 -16.83 -17.59 21.02
N LYS A 296 -15.92 -18.53 21.31
CA LYS A 296 -15.44 -19.56 20.38
C LYS A 296 -16.51 -20.65 20.23
N SER A 297 -16.29 -21.57 19.29
CA SER A 297 -17.21 -22.68 19.02
C SER A 297 -17.40 -23.65 20.20
N ASP A 298 -16.44 -23.71 21.12
CA ASP A 298 -16.53 -24.50 22.36
C ASP A 298 -17.25 -23.77 23.51
N GLY A 299 -17.76 -22.56 23.26
CA GLY A 299 -18.45 -21.72 24.24
C GLY A 299 -17.53 -20.95 25.17
N SER A 300 -16.21 -21.05 25.02
CA SER A 300 -15.26 -20.22 25.78
C SER A 300 -15.15 -18.82 25.17
N PRO A 301 -14.89 -17.77 25.96
CA PRO A 301 -14.59 -16.44 25.43
C PRO A 301 -13.43 -16.42 24.43
N LYS A 302 -13.52 -15.55 23.40
CA LYS A 302 -12.39 -15.31 22.48
C LYS A 302 -11.18 -14.73 23.22
N VAL A 303 -11.43 -13.76 24.11
CA VAL A 303 -10.45 -13.23 25.08
C VAL A 303 -10.72 -13.91 26.42
N THR A 304 -9.73 -14.60 26.97
CA THR A 304 -9.91 -15.47 28.16
C THR A 304 -9.73 -14.76 29.50
N PHE A 305 -9.52 -13.45 29.49
CA PHE A 305 -9.32 -12.59 30.65
C PHE A 305 -10.25 -11.37 30.51
N GLU A 306 -10.64 -10.74 31.63
CA GLU A 306 -11.46 -9.54 31.57
C GLU A 306 -10.63 -8.40 30.96
N TRP A 307 -11.26 -7.62 30.09
CA TRP A 307 -10.59 -6.54 29.37
C TRP A 307 -11.57 -5.42 29.06
N ASN A 308 -11.05 -4.21 28.84
CA ASN A 308 -11.85 -3.08 28.38
C ASN A 308 -10.99 -2.12 27.53
N LEU A 309 -11.55 -1.00 27.07
CA LEU A 309 -10.95 -0.07 26.12
C LEU A 309 -10.86 1.34 26.67
N PHE A 310 -9.85 2.08 26.23
CA PHE A 310 -9.70 3.51 26.50
C PHE A 310 -9.03 4.25 25.32
N PRO A 311 -9.13 5.59 25.25
CA PRO A 311 -8.59 6.36 24.14
C PRO A 311 -7.05 6.35 24.08
N MET A 312 -6.49 6.48 22.87
CA MET A 312 -5.06 6.75 22.63
C MET A 312 -4.58 7.96 23.44
N PRO A 313 -3.42 7.99 24.13
CA PRO A 313 -3.02 9.08 25.04
C PRO A 313 -2.81 10.44 24.34
N VAL A 314 -2.88 11.54 25.10
CA VAL A 314 -2.63 12.91 24.62
C VAL A 314 -1.13 13.09 24.40
N GLY A 315 -0.74 13.50 23.20
CA GLY A 315 0.66 13.73 22.87
C GLY A 315 1.19 15.06 23.39
N PRO A 316 2.51 15.29 23.27
CA PRO A 316 3.18 16.46 23.82
C PRO A 316 2.69 17.80 23.23
N ALA A 317 2.02 17.79 22.08
CA ALA A 317 1.37 18.97 21.51
C ALA A 317 0.00 19.29 22.14
N GLY A 318 -0.43 18.54 23.17
CA GLY A 318 -1.73 18.71 23.82
C GLY A 318 -2.91 18.20 22.99
N VAL A 319 -2.64 17.41 21.95
CA VAL A 319 -3.65 16.84 21.07
C VAL A 319 -3.60 15.32 21.09
N ARG A 320 -4.77 14.71 20.86
CA ARG A 320 -4.91 13.27 20.68
C ARG A 320 -4.96 12.96 19.19
N ALA A 321 -4.44 11.81 18.80
CA ALA A 321 -4.59 11.32 17.43
C ALA A 321 -4.76 9.80 17.41
N THR A 322 -5.56 9.32 16.46
CA THR A 322 -5.73 7.90 16.13
C THR A 322 -5.79 7.72 14.62
N LEU A 323 -5.84 6.49 14.15
CA LEU A 323 -6.01 6.19 12.73
C LEU A 323 -7.41 6.60 12.25
N ALA A 324 -7.50 7.16 11.04
CA ALA A 324 -8.65 7.01 10.16
C ALA A 324 -8.22 6.10 9.01
N THR A 325 -8.86 4.95 8.82
CA THR A 325 -8.54 4.12 7.66
C THR A 325 -8.94 4.81 6.35
N ASN A 326 -8.22 4.46 5.28
CA ASN A 326 -8.39 5.02 3.94
C ASN A 326 -8.95 3.98 2.94
N ASP A 327 -9.79 3.09 3.45
CA ASP A 327 -10.52 2.09 2.66
C ASP A 327 -11.70 2.75 1.95
N GLY A 328 -11.78 2.56 0.63
CA GLY A 328 -12.80 3.20 -0.18
C GLY A 328 -13.18 2.43 -1.43
N TYR A 329 -14.20 2.92 -2.12
CA TYR A 329 -14.63 2.46 -3.43
C TYR A 329 -14.38 3.56 -4.47
N ALA A 330 -13.88 3.18 -5.63
CA ALA A 330 -13.64 4.06 -6.76
C ALA A 330 -14.23 3.46 -8.04
N ILE A 331 -14.68 4.31 -8.95
CA ILE A 331 -15.16 3.89 -10.27
C ILE A 331 -13.99 3.90 -11.24
N ASN A 332 -13.77 2.79 -11.94
CA ASN A 332 -12.76 2.70 -13.00
C ASN A 332 -13.03 3.74 -14.08
N ARG A 333 -12.01 4.52 -14.44
CA ARG A 333 -12.16 5.55 -15.49
C ARG A 333 -12.56 5.00 -16.85
N ASN A 334 -12.30 3.71 -17.10
CA ASN A 334 -12.59 3.05 -18.37
C ASN A 334 -13.95 2.33 -18.41
N THR A 335 -14.75 2.38 -17.34
CA THR A 335 -16.08 1.74 -17.29
C THR A 335 -16.94 2.16 -18.48
N LYS A 336 -17.76 1.23 -18.98
CA LYS A 336 -18.75 1.51 -20.02
C LYS A 336 -20.08 1.99 -19.45
N HIS A 337 -20.24 1.95 -18.12
CA HIS A 337 -21.48 2.22 -17.40
C HIS A 337 -21.26 3.23 -16.27
N PRO A 338 -20.75 4.45 -16.55
CA PRO A 338 -20.36 5.40 -15.51
C PRO A 338 -21.52 5.89 -14.65
N GLU A 339 -22.73 5.99 -15.20
CA GLU A 339 -23.91 6.45 -14.46
C GLU A 339 -24.42 5.34 -13.53
N GLU A 340 -24.50 4.11 -14.02
CA GLU A 340 -24.94 2.95 -13.25
C GLU A 340 -23.91 2.56 -12.19
N ALA A 341 -22.61 2.66 -12.50
CA ALA A 341 -21.53 2.49 -11.53
C ALA A 341 -21.61 3.56 -10.42
N TYR A 342 -22.02 4.80 -10.73
CA TYR A 342 -22.24 5.82 -9.72
C TYR A 342 -23.43 5.48 -8.81
N LEU A 343 -24.55 5.00 -9.36
CA LEU A 343 -25.70 4.54 -8.55
C LEU A 343 -25.27 3.44 -7.57
N LEU A 344 -24.51 2.45 -8.06
CA LEU A 344 -23.99 1.38 -7.23
C LEU A 344 -22.99 1.90 -6.18
N LEU A 345 -22.07 2.80 -6.55
CA LEU A 345 -21.14 3.43 -5.60
C LEU A 345 -21.88 4.15 -4.47
N ARG A 346 -22.92 4.93 -4.80
CA ARG A 346 -23.75 5.65 -3.83
C ARG A 346 -24.48 4.69 -2.90
N PHE A 347 -24.98 3.57 -3.41
CA PHE A 347 -25.55 2.51 -2.58
C PHE A 347 -24.51 1.88 -1.64
N LEU A 348 -23.37 1.43 -2.17
CA LEU A 348 -22.31 0.73 -1.42
C LEU A 348 -21.70 1.59 -0.30
N THR A 349 -21.69 2.90 -0.49
CA THR A 349 -21.16 3.88 0.48
C THR A 349 -22.24 4.49 1.36
N GLY A 350 -23.52 4.25 1.05
CA GLY A 350 -24.67 4.76 1.80
C GLY A 350 -24.97 4.01 3.11
N ARG A 351 -25.98 4.51 3.83
CA ARG A 351 -26.36 4.05 5.17
C ARG A 351 -26.69 2.56 5.22
N GLU A 352 -27.57 2.08 4.34
CA GLU A 352 -28.00 0.68 4.30
C GLU A 352 -26.84 -0.30 4.10
N ALA A 353 -25.97 -0.03 3.11
CA ALA A 353 -24.79 -0.86 2.90
C ALA A 353 -23.80 -0.81 4.08
N ASN A 354 -23.67 0.33 4.75
CA ASN A 354 -22.85 0.46 5.96
C ASN A 354 -23.45 -0.35 7.13
N GLU A 355 -24.77 -0.35 7.31
CA GLU A 355 -25.45 -1.18 8.33
C GLU A 355 -25.28 -2.68 8.05
N ILE A 356 -25.37 -3.11 6.78
CA ILE A 356 -25.07 -4.49 6.38
C ILE A 356 -23.61 -4.83 6.71
N LYS A 357 -22.64 -4.00 6.30
CA LYS A 357 -21.22 -4.23 6.63
C LYS A 357 -20.96 -4.24 8.14
N ALA A 358 -21.61 -3.37 8.91
CA ALA A 358 -21.55 -3.38 10.36
C ALA A 358 -22.04 -4.71 10.92
N LYS A 359 -23.22 -5.18 10.48
CA LYS A 359 -23.84 -6.44 10.91
C LYS A 359 -23.03 -7.69 10.60
N TYR A 360 -22.52 -7.79 9.38
CA TYR A 360 -21.90 -9.03 8.90
C TYR A 360 -20.38 -9.05 9.06
N LEU A 361 -19.72 -7.88 9.05
CA LEU A 361 -18.25 -7.76 9.07
C LEU A 361 -17.69 -7.05 10.30
N GLY A 362 -18.53 -6.29 11.04
CA GLY A 362 -18.09 -5.52 12.21
C GLY A 362 -17.29 -4.29 11.88
N LEU A 363 -17.43 -3.82 10.65
CA LEU A 363 -16.81 -2.58 10.22
C LEU A 363 -17.63 -1.41 10.73
N GLN A 364 -16.97 -0.53 11.48
CA GLN A 364 -17.56 0.72 11.93
C GLN A 364 -17.97 1.58 10.71
N PRO A 365 -19.24 2.01 10.62
CA PRO A 365 -19.73 2.81 9.50
C PRO A 365 -18.89 4.07 9.25
N ALA A 366 -18.68 4.41 7.98
CA ALA A 366 -18.10 5.70 7.61
C ALA A 366 -19.11 6.85 7.83
N HIS A 367 -20.40 6.52 7.71
CA HIS A 367 -21.53 7.39 8.01
C HIS A 367 -21.60 7.68 9.51
N ARG A 368 -21.40 8.94 9.89
CA ARG A 368 -21.36 9.37 11.31
C ARG A 368 -22.66 9.09 12.05
N ASP A 369 -23.80 9.18 11.35
CA ASP A 369 -25.13 8.96 11.89
C ASP A 369 -25.46 7.49 12.16
N ALA A 370 -24.74 6.53 11.56
CA ALA A 370 -24.93 5.09 11.73
C ALA A 370 -24.02 4.46 12.82
N VAL A 371 -23.14 5.28 13.42
CA VAL A 371 -22.20 4.81 14.44
C VAL A 371 -22.91 4.33 15.72
N PRO A 372 -23.95 4.97 16.25
CA PRO A 372 -24.65 4.49 17.45
C PRO A 372 -25.22 3.07 17.29
N GLU A 373 -25.80 2.75 16.14
CA GLU A 373 -26.32 1.41 15.84
C GLU A 373 -25.20 0.36 15.78
N TYR A 374 -24.04 0.72 15.23
CA TYR A 374 -22.85 -0.14 15.24
C TYR A 374 -22.39 -0.47 16.66
N ILE A 375 -22.37 0.52 17.57
CA ILE A 375 -22.00 0.29 18.97
C ILE A 375 -22.95 -0.71 19.63
N GLY A 376 -24.26 -0.51 19.48
CA GLY A 376 -25.27 -1.42 20.04
C GLY A 376 -25.14 -2.84 19.51
N LEU A 377 -24.86 -3.00 18.21
CA LEU A 377 -24.60 -4.30 17.60
C LEU A 377 -23.35 -4.98 18.18
N MET A 378 -22.24 -4.26 18.33
CA MET A 378 -21.01 -4.84 18.88
C MET A 378 -21.18 -5.24 20.35
N GLN A 379 -21.95 -4.46 21.13
CA GLN A 379 -22.34 -4.83 22.50
C GLN A 379 -23.19 -6.09 22.51
N GLU A 380 -24.15 -6.22 21.59
CA GLU A 380 -24.97 -7.44 21.48
C GLU A 380 -24.11 -8.68 21.18
N VAL A 381 -23.11 -8.55 20.29
CA VAL A 381 -22.17 -9.64 19.96
C VAL A 381 -21.37 -10.09 21.17
N ASN A 382 -21.06 -9.20 22.12
CA ASN A 382 -20.25 -9.50 23.30
C ASN A 382 -21.06 -9.67 24.59
N ARG A 383 -22.40 -9.64 24.53
CA ARG A 383 -23.30 -9.54 25.69
C ARG A 383 -23.13 -10.65 26.75
N ASP A 384 -22.66 -11.81 26.32
CA ASP A 384 -22.53 -13.01 27.15
C ASP A 384 -21.09 -13.17 27.71
N VAL A 385 -20.22 -12.16 27.54
CA VAL A 385 -18.79 -12.21 27.91
C VAL A 385 -18.41 -11.10 28.91
N TYR A 386 -18.11 -9.89 28.42
CA TYR A 386 -17.68 -8.74 29.22
C TYR A 386 -18.43 -7.49 28.75
N ASP A 387 -18.68 -6.55 29.66
CA ASP A 387 -19.20 -5.22 29.30
C ASP A 387 -18.04 -4.32 28.86
N LEU A 388 -18.09 -3.81 27.63
CA LEU A 388 -17.00 -3.07 27.01
C LEU A 388 -17.43 -1.64 26.68
N ASP A 389 -16.54 -0.68 26.94
CA ASP A 389 -16.70 0.74 26.59
C ASP A 389 -16.42 1.01 25.11
N LEU A 390 -17.26 0.45 24.23
CA LEU A 390 -17.08 0.56 22.78
C LEU A 390 -17.27 1.99 22.23
N PHE A 391 -17.84 2.90 23.02
CA PHE A 391 -18.02 4.30 22.65
C PHE A 391 -16.70 5.03 22.36
N VAL A 392 -15.56 4.52 22.82
CA VAL A 392 -14.24 5.05 22.44
C VAL A 392 -14.09 5.14 20.91
N TYR A 393 -14.63 4.17 20.16
CA TYR A 393 -14.58 4.16 18.70
C TYR A 393 -15.55 5.17 18.08
N ALA A 394 -16.67 5.46 18.74
CA ALA A 394 -17.61 6.48 18.28
C ALA A 394 -17.03 7.89 18.42
N GLU A 395 -16.26 8.14 19.48
CA GLU A 395 -15.57 9.41 19.72
C GLU A 395 -14.31 9.58 18.87
N ALA A 396 -13.68 8.47 18.49
CA ALA A 396 -12.39 8.42 17.78
C ALA A 396 -12.34 9.24 16.49
N GLY A 397 -13.45 9.28 15.73
CA GLY A 397 -13.50 10.00 14.45
C GLY A 397 -13.18 11.49 14.54
N ALA A 398 -13.42 12.13 15.70
CA ALA A 398 -13.14 13.55 15.91
C ALA A 398 -11.63 13.88 15.94
N TYR A 399 -10.79 12.89 16.25
CA TYR A 399 -9.34 13.04 16.33
C TYR A 399 -8.60 11.98 15.50
N ALA A 400 -9.30 11.36 14.55
CA ALA A 400 -8.70 10.40 13.62
C ALA A 400 -7.93 11.12 12.51
N HIS A 401 -6.81 10.53 12.09
CA HIS A 401 -5.92 11.02 11.03
C HIS A 401 -5.73 9.92 9.99
N PRO A 402 -5.93 10.22 8.69
CA PRO A 402 -5.65 9.26 7.63
C PRO A 402 -4.15 9.04 7.47
N GLU A 403 -3.81 7.93 6.83
CA GLU A 403 -2.45 7.66 6.39
C GLU A 403 -1.86 8.84 5.60
N VAL A 404 -0.58 9.09 5.80
CA VAL A 404 0.15 10.17 5.15
C VAL A 404 0.54 9.74 3.74
N ILE A 405 -0.11 10.33 2.73
CA ILE A 405 0.07 9.96 1.33
C ILE A 405 0.67 11.12 0.53
N TYR A 406 1.96 11.02 0.20
CA TYR A 406 2.69 11.96 -0.67
C TYR A 406 2.28 11.84 -2.15
N ALA A 407 2.66 12.83 -2.96
CA ALA A 407 2.34 12.89 -4.39
C ALA A 407 2.68 11.59 -5.13
N ASP A 408 3.80 10.95 -4.75
CA ASP A 408 4.11 9.56 -5.07
C ASP A 408 3.89 8.68 -3.82
N PRO A 409 2.75 7.96 -3.73
CA PRO A 409 2.44 7.11 -2.59
C PRO A 409 3.40 5.93 -2.43
N ILE A 410 3.90 5.36 -3.53
CA ILE A 410 4.77 4.17 -3.50
C ILE A 410 6.14 4.55 -2.94
N LEU A 411 6.68 5.68 -3.41
CA LEU A 411 7.93 6.24 -2.89
C LEU A 411 7.84 6.54 -1.40
N GLY A 412 6.78 7.26 -1.01
CA GLY A 412 6.52 7.64 0.37
C GLY A 412 6.49 6.43 1.30
N GLU A 413 5.70 5.42 0.94
CA GLU A 413 5.60 4.18 1.71
C GLU A 413 6.96 3.47 1.83
N SER A 414 7.67 3.31 0.71
CA SER A 414 8.95 2.60 0.69
C SER A 414 9.99 3.25 1.62
N ILE A 415 10.13 4.57 1.55
CA ILE A 415 11.14 5.30 2.32
C ILE A 415 10.76 5.37 3.80
N LEU A 416 9.49 5.67 4.10
CA LEU A 416 9.05 5.78 5.49
C LEU A 416 9.08 4.43 6.21
N LYS A 417 8.75 3.34 5.53
CA LYS A 417 8.86 1.99 6.11
C LYS A 417 10.30 1.64 6.45
N GLU A 418 11.26 1.91 5.54
CA GLU A 418 12.69 1.70 5.80
C GLU A 418 13.16 2.53 7.01
N LEU A 419 12.79 3.80 7.04
CA LEU A 419 13.08 4.72 8.15
C LEU A 419 12.58 4.16 9.49
N TYR A 420 11.31 3.74 9.56
CA TYR A 420 10.74 3.25 10.81
C TYR A 420 11.37 1.94 11.28
N ILE A 421 11.75 1.04 10.36
CA ILE A 421 12.51 -0.16 10.72
C ILE A 421 13.87 0.23 11.33
N LYS A 422 14.64 1.09 10.66
CA LYS A 422 15.96 1.53 11.15
C LYS A 422 15.88 2.18 12.53
N VAL A 423 14.91 3.07 12.72
CA VAL A 423 14.75 3.79 13.99
C VAL A 423 14.16 2.88 15.07
N LEU A 424 13.04 2.23 14.81
CA LEU A 424 12.24 1.58 15.85
C LEU A 424 12.66 0.13 16.09
N ASP A 425 13.09 -0.62 15.07
CA ASP A 425 13.48 -2.03 15.22
C ASP A 425 14.99 -2.23 15.30
N GLU A 426 15.80 -1.36 14.68
CA GLU A 426 17.27 -1.46 14.72
C GLU A 426 17.92 -0.46 15.69
N ASN A 427 17.11 0.35 16.38
CA ASN A 427 17.55 1.33 17.37
C ASN A 427 18.60 2.33 16.83
N GLN A 428 18.49 2.72 15.55
CA GLN A 428 19.35 3.76 14.99
C GLN A 428 18.96 5.16 15.49
N PRO A 429 19.90 6.12 15.60
CA PRO A 429 19.57 7.46 16.07
C PRO A 429 18.49 8.13 15.21
N VAL A 430 17.45 8.68 15.86
CA VAL A 430 16.25 9.20 15.20
C VAL A 430 16.56 10.33 14.23
N ALA A 431 17.11 11.44 14.72
CA ALA A 431 17.29 12.66 13.95
C ALA A 431 18.11 12.47 12.65
N PRO A 432 19.35 11.91 12.66
CA PRO A 432 20.12 11.77 11.42
C PRO A 432 19.50 10.75 10.44
N THR A 433 18.87 9.69 10.93
CA THR A 433 18.19 8.69 10.08
C THR A 433 16.97 9.29 9.39
N LEU A 434 16.20 10.10 10.12
CA LEU A 434 15.05 10.83 9.60
C LEU A 434 15.47 11.88 8.57
N GLU A 435 16.51 12.66 8.85
CA GLU A 435 17.05 13.65 7.90
C GLU A 435 17.48 13.01 6.57
N ASP A 436 18.20 11.88 6.59
CA ASP A 436 18.56 11.15 5.37
C ASP A 436 17.33 10.67 4.60
N ALA A 437 16.38 10.03 5.29
CA ALA A 437 15.17 9.50 4.68
C ALA A 437 14.34 10.61 4.03
N ILE A 438 14.13 11.74 4.71
CA ILE A 438 13.33 12.85 4.18
C ILE A 438 14.06 13.58 3.05
N ALA A 439 15.39 13.68 3.10
CA ALA A 439 16.18 14.19 1.98
C ALA A 439 16.04 13.29 0.74
N ARG A 440 16.05 11.95 0.90
CA ARG A 440 15.79 10.99 -0.19
C ARG A 440 14.38 11.14 -0.74
N LEU A 441 13.38 11.20 0.13
CA LEU A 441 11.99 11.37 -0.26
C LEU A 441 11.77 12.64 -1.06
N ASN A 442 12.28 13.78 -0.58
CA ASN A 442 12.14 15.06 -1.28
C ASN A 442 12.86 15.08 -2.63
N ARG A 443 14.01 14.39 -2.78
CA ARG A 443 14.66 14.22 -4.08
C ARG A 443 13.81 13.41 -5.05
N GLY A 444 13.20 12.31 -4.59
CA GLY A 444 12.32 11.48 -5.42
C GLY A 444 11.04 12.22 -5.81
N LEU A 445 10.37 12.89 -4.87
CA LEU A 445 9.16 13.65 -5.14
C LEU A 445 9.40 14.81 -6.13
N ALA A 446 10.56 15.46 -6.09
CA ALA A 446 10.93 16.49 -7.06
C ALA A 446 11.18 15.94 -8.48
N ALA A 447 11.41 14.64 -8.64
CA ALA A 447 11.60 13.99 -9.94
C ALA A 447 10.26 13.61 -10.60
N VAL A 448 9.18 13.45 -9.83
CA VAL A 448 7.84 13.07 -10.33
C VAL A 448 7.32 14.05 -11.38
N ASP A 449 7.65 15.34 -11.26
CA ASP A 449 7.24 16.38 -12.23
C ASP A 449 8.01 16.34 -13.57
N ARG A 450 9.07 15.52 -13.70
CA ARG A 450 9.99 15.59 -14.86
C ARG A 450 9.81 14.49 -15.90
N GLY A 451 8.95 13.50 -15.65
CA GLY A 451 8.85 12.31 -16.50
C GLY A 451 10.17 11.50 -16.53
N PRO A 452 10.27 10.44 -17.36
CA PRO A 452 11.47 9.61 -17.43
C PRO A 452 12.67 10.44 -17.93
N VAL A 453 13.76 10.47 -17.15
CA VAL A 453 14.97 11.21 -17.51
C VAL A 453 15.81 10.37 -18.46
N VAL A 454 15.63 10.59 -19.76
CA VAL A 454 16.46 9.95 -20.79
C VAL A 454 17.78 10.70 -20.93
N ARG A 455 18.91 10.00 -20.80
CA ARG A 455 20.26 10.57 -20.89
C ARG A 455 21.08 9.83 -21.95
N SER A 456 21.89 10.56 -22.69
CA SER A 456 22.93 9.97 -23.54
C SER A 456 24.20 9.75 -22.71
N VAL A 457 24.79 8.56 -22.80
CA VAL A 457 26.03 8.17 -22.11
C VAL A 457 27.03 7.66 -23.14
N GLN A 458 28.28 8.12 -23.05
CA GLN A 458 29.38 7.64 -23.89
C GLN A 458 30.21 6.63 -23.11
N TRP A 459 30.26 5.38 -23.57
CA TRP A 459 31.05 4.34 -22.91
C TRP A 459 31.61 3.35 -23.95
N LEU A 460 32.92 3.08 -23.83
CA LEU A 460 33.69 2.24 -24.77
C LEU A 460 33.52 2.62 -26.25
N GLY A 461 33.42 3.93 -26.52
CA GLY A 461 33.31 4.47 -27.88
C GLY A 461 31.92 4.32 -28.53
N ALA A 462 30.93 3.84 -27.79
CA ALA A 462 29.54 3.78 -28.24
C ALA A 462 28.66 4.78 -27.48
N GLU A 463 27.62 5.26 -28.15
CA GLU A 463 26.54 6.04 -27.54
C GLU A 463 25.47 5.11 -26.96
N TRP A 464 25.08 5.39 -25.73
CA TRP A 464 24.09 4.63 -24.98
C TRP A 464 22.96 5.53 -24.54
N THR A 465 21.76 4.94 -24.44
CA THR A 465 20.61 5.58 -23.80
C THR A 465 20.48 5.05 -22.38
N ALA A 466 20.58 5.92 -21.39
CA ALA A 466 20.26 5.62 -20.00
C ALA A 466 18.87 6.15 -19.65
N ARG A 467 18.06 5.32 -19.02
CA ARG A 467 16.75 5.71 -18.49
C ARG A 467 16.34 4.79 -17.35
N GLU A 468 15.34 5.23 -16.64
CA GLU A 468 14.68 4.45 -15.61
C GLU A 468 13.31 3.94 -16.08
N PHE A 469 12.88 2.80 -15.52
CA PHE A 469 11.58 2.18 -15.73
C PHE A 469 10.92 1.99 -14.37
N ASP A 470 9.73 2.57 -14.18
CA ASP A 470 8.92 2.44 -12.94
C ASP A 470 9.73 2.65 -11.64
N THR A 471 10.75 3.51 -11.67
CA THR A 471 11.56 3.84 -10.49
C THR A 471 11.07 5.13 -9.88
N VAL A 472 11.14 5.21 -8.56
CA VAL A 472 10.69 6.39 -7.80
C VAL A 472 11.85 7.33 -7.39
N MET A 473 13.09 6.97 -7.73
CA MET A 473 14.29 7.77 -7.46
C MET A 473 15.11 7.90 -8.75
N PRO A 474 15.59 9.11 -9.10
CA PRO A 474 16.42 9.29 -10.29
C PRO A 474 17.75 8.57 -10.12
N GLY A 475 18.14 7.77 -11.11
CA GLY A 475 19.42 7.08 -11.13
C GLY A 475 20.57 7.98 -11.57
N GLU A 476 21.75 7.38 -11.63
CA GLU A 476 22.95 7.98 -12.17
C GLU A 476 23.73 6.94 -13.00
N VAL A 477 24.38 7.40 -14.06
CA VAL A 477 25.35 6.59 -14.80
C VAL A 477 26.67 7.33 -14.79
N ARG A 478 27.72 6.67 -14.31
CA ARG A 478 29.09 7.19 -14.28
C ARG A 478 30.00 6.29 -15.11
N VAL A 479 30.97 6.88 -15.79
CA VAL A 479 32.02 6.15 -16.51
C VAL A 479 33.33 6.41 -15.79
N GLU A 480 33.94 5.35 -15.29
CA GLU A 480 35.15 5.39 -14.47
C GLU A 480 36.24 4.55 -15.16
N GLY A 481 37.01 5.19 -16.04
CA GLY A 481 37.97 4.50 -16.89
C GLY A 481 37.27 3.65 -17.96
N ASP A 482 37.50 2.34 -17.95
CA ASP A 482 36.83 1.37 -18.82
C ASP A 482 35.54 0.80 -18.22
N LYS A 483 35.21 1.16 -16.96
CA LYS A 483 34.02 0.69 -16.26
C LYS A 483 32.84 1.63 -16.42
N LEU A 484 31.64 1.04 -16.48
CA LEU A 484 30.38 1.74 -16.32
C LEU A 484 29.79 1.40 -14.95
N VAL A 485 29.48 2.45 -14.19
CA VAL A 485 28.81 2.38 -12.90
C VAL A 485 27.37 2.83 -13.11
N LEU A 486 26.42 1.92 -12.86
CA LEU A 486 25.00 2.19 -12.92
C LEU A 486 24.45 2.25 -11.50
N VAL A 487 23.97 3.43 -11.10
CA VAL A 487 23.28 3.66 -9.84
C VAL A 487 21.79 3.74 -10.12
N ALA A 488 21.03 2.77 -9.64
CA ALA A 488 19.60 2.69 -9.92
C ALA A 488 18.81 2.27 -8.68
N ALA A 489 17.59 2.79 -8.57
CA ALA A 489 16.58 2.24 -7.68
C ALA A 489 15.67 1.28 -8.45
N GLY A 490 14.75 0.62 -7.75
CA GLY A 490 13.69 -0.17 -8.37
C GLY A 490 13.07 -1.16 -7.40
N THR A 491 11.81 -1.53 -7.61
CA THR A 491 11.13 -2.55 -6.80
C THR A 491 11.59 -3.94 -7.16
N ASP A 492 11.54 -4.31 -8.44
CA ASP A 492 12.13 -5.54 -8.97
C ASP A 492 12.07 -5.62 -10.52
N ILE A 493 12.81 -6.55 -11.10
CA ILE A 493 12.63 -7.07 -12.47
C ILE A 493 11.91 -8.42 -12.34
N GLU A 494 10.63 -8.42 -12.01
CA GLU A 494 9.87 -9.65 -11.74
C GLU A 494 8.37 -9.44 -11.96
N SER A 495 7.56 -10.47 -11.73
CA SER A 495 6.10 -10.38 -11.78
C SER A 495 5.62 -9.91 -13.17
N TYR A 496 4.72 -8.94 -13.25
CA TYR A 496 4.09 -8.50 -14.50
C TYR A 496 4.69 -7.21 -15.11
N LYS A 497 5.56 -6.51 -14.38
CA LYS A 497 6.20 -5.25 -14.83
C LYS A 497 7.59 -5.07 -14.20
N ASP A 498 8.47 -4.35 -14.90
CA ASP A 498 9.84 -4.07 -14.46
C ASP A 498 9.98 -2.71 -13.79
N SER A 499 10.72 -2.67 -12.69
CA SER A 499 11.15 -1.45 -11.98
C SER A 499 12.66 -1.46 -11.73
N PHE A 500 13.40 -0.68 -12.52
CA PHE A 500 14.87 -0.71 -12.59
C PHE A 500 15.47 0.43 -13.41
N GLY A 501 16.78 0.63 -13.31
CA GLY A 501 17.57 1.49 -14.23
C GLY A 501 18.18 0.68 -15.37
N TYR A 502 18.22 1.27 -16.57
CA TYR A 502 18.68 0.58 -17.77
C TYR A 502 19.56 1.48 -18.65
N VAL A 503 20.69 0.94 -19.10
CA VAL A 503 21.60 1.60 -20.05
C VAL A 503 21.71 0.72 -21.29
N TYR A 504 21.19 1.18 -22.42
CA TYR A 504 20.98 0.31 -23.58
C TYR A 504 21.27 0.96 -24.93
N GLN A 505 21.39 0.10 -25.94
CA GLN A 505 21.44 0.45 -27.36
C GLN A 505 20.24 -0.17 -28.09
N LYS A 506 19.79 0.48 -29.17
CA LYS A 506 18.81 -0.08 -30.11
C LYS A 506 19.54 -0.87 -31.18
N VAL A 507 19.18 -2.15 -31.35
CA VAL A 507 19.85 -3.05 -32.28
C VAL A 507 18.81 -3.80 -33.09
N SER A 508 19.01 -3.86 -34.41
CA SER A 508 18.14 -4.58 -35.34
C SER A 508 18.78 -5.88 -35.76
N GLY A 509 17.98 -6.93 -35.92
CA GLY A 509 18.44 -8.23 -36.42
C GLY A 509 19.15 -9.08 -35.36
N ASP A 510 19.97 -10.02 -35.85
CA ASP A 510 20.69 -11.00 -35.05
C ASP A 510 22.01 -10.42 -34.53
N PHE A 511 22.37 -10.78 -33.31
CA PHE A 511 23.58 -10.28 -32.67
C PHE A 511 24.05 -11.17 -31.53
N THR A 512 25.28 -10.92 -31.10
CA THR A 512 25.87 -11.43 -29.86
C THR A 512 26.32 -10.24 -29.02
N ALA A 513 25.78 -10.12 -27.80
CA ALA A 513 26.15 -9.10 -26.83
C ALA A 513 26.83 -9.74 -25.61
N THR A 514 27.96 -9.18 -25.19
CA THR A 514 28.74 -9.66 -24.04
C THR A 514 29.07 -8.49 -23.11
N VAL A 515 29.03 -8.72 -21.80
CA VAL A 515 29.49 -7.77 -20.78
C VAL A 515 30.11 -8.53 -19.61
N ARG A 516 30.97 -7.88 -18.84
CA ARG A 516 31.43 -8.37 -17.54
C ARG A 516 30.74 -7.62 -16.39
N LEU A 517 30.01 -8.35 -15.55
CA LEU A 517 29.48 -7.84 -14.29
C LEU A 517 30.54 -7.99 -13.20
N HIS A 518 30.82 -6.92 -12.46
CA HIS A 518 31.71 -6.96 -11.28
C HIS A 518 30.91 -7.00 -9.98
N SER A 519 29.80 -6.27 -9.91
CA SER A 519 28.96 -6.25 -8.71
C SER A 519 27.52 -5.82 -9.02
N ALA A 520 26.60 -6.31 -8.20
CA ALA A 520 25.22 -5.89 -8.08
C ALA A 520 25.01 -5.12 -6.74
N PRO A 521 23.94 -4.31 -6.62
CA PRO A 521 23.72 -3.47 -5.46
C PRO A 521 23.67 -4.22 -4.13
N PRO A 522 24.33 -3.77 -3.06
CA PRO A 522 24.25 -4.39 -1.74
C PRO A 522 23.04 -3.89 -0.92
N THR A 523 21.90 -3.74 -1.57
CA THR A 523 20.68 -3.14 -0.97
C THR A 523 19.66 -4.17 -0.51
N HIS A 524 19.63 -5.37 -1.10
CA HIS A 524 18.74 -6.45 -0.74
C HIS A 524 19.30 -7.80 -1.23
N ASN A 525 18.96 -8.94 -0.63
CA ASN A 525 19.47 -10.25 -1.08
C ASN A 525 19.15 -10.57 -2.56
N TRP A 526 18.07 -9.99 -3.09
CA TRP A 526 17.58 -10.16 -4.46
C TRP A 526 17.75 -8.91 -5.35
N SER A 527 18.43 -7.86 -4.88
CA SER A 527 18.89 -6.82 -5.82
C SER A 527 19.75 -7.48 -6.90
N LYS A 528 19.60 -7.01 -8.13
CA LYS A 528 20.06 -7.76 -9.29
C LYS A 528 20.54 -6.83 -10.40
N SER A 529 21.57 -7.26 -11.12
CA SER A 529 22.18 -6.49 -12.21
C SER A 529 22.79 -7.41 -13.26
N GLY A 530 22.77 -6.99 -14.53
CA GLY A 530 23.29 -7.83 -15.60
C GLY A 530 22.86 -7.38 -16.99
N LEU A 531 22.91 -8.32 -17.93
CA LEU A 531 22.63 -8.10 -19.34
C LEU A 531 21.17 -8.46 -19.66
N MET A 532 20.46 -7.57 -20.35
CA MET A 532 19.05 -7.75 -20.71
C MET A 532 18.80 -7.34 -22.16
N ILE A 533 18.03 -8.17 -22.87
CA ILE A 533 17.35 -7.85 -24.14
C ILE A 533 15.86 -7.65 -23.89
N ARG A 534 15.25 -6.63 -24.48
CA ARG A 534 13.81 -6.33 -24.31
C ARG A 534 13.18 -5.73 -25.57
N ALA A 535 11.88 -5.99 -25.73
CA ALA A 535 11.12 -5.66 -26.94
C ALA A 535 10.98 -4.15 -27.15
N ASP A 536 10.69 -3.40 -26.09
CA ASP A 536 10.37 -1.98 -26.19
C ASP A 536 10.72 -1.22 -24.91
N GLU A 537 10.26 0.03 -24.86
CA GLU A 537 10.53 1.05 -23.86
C GLU A 537 9.41 1.14 -22.78
N THR A 538 8.63 0.08 -22.56
CA THR A 538 7.57 0.01 -21.53
C THR A 538 7.93 -0.93 -20.37
N GLU A 539 7.52 -0.64 -19.15
CA GLU A 539 7.73 -1.52 -17.98
C GLU A 539 7.14 -2.92 -18.16
N LEU A 540 6.21 -3.11 -19.11
CA LEU A 540 5.58 -4.40 -19.39
C LEU A 540 6.36 -5.26 -20.40
N ALA A 541 7.42 -4.74 -21.02
CA ALA A 541 8.07 -5.34 -22.18
C ALA A 541 8.40 -6.83 -22.00
N ALA A 542 8.17 -7.60 -23.07
CA ALA A 542 8.76 -8.92 -23.21
C ALA A 542 10.29 -8.81 -23.18
N ASN A 543 10.97 -9.66 -22.41
CA ASN A 543 12.40 -9.56 -22.19
C ASN A 543 13.03 -10.90 -21.80
N VAL A 544 14.36 -10.96 -21.93
CA VAL A 544 15.21 -11.99 -21.37
C VAL A 544 16.41 -11.30 -20.71
N ALA A 545 16.75 -11.71 -19.49
CA ALA A 545 17.86 -11.15 -18.75
C ALA A 545 18.72 -12.24 -18.10
N VAL A 546 20.03 -12.04 -18.08
CA VAL A 546 21.00 -12.80 -17.29
C VAL A 546 21.54 -11.88 -16.22
N LEU A 547 21.30 -12.19 -14.95
CA LEU A 547 21.48 -11.27 -13.84
C LEU A 547 22.25 -11.92 -12.70
N GLY A 548 23.18 -11.18 -12.10
CA GLY A 548 23.82 -11.48 -10.82
C GLY A 548 23.06 -10.80 -9.69
N THR A 549 22.80 -11.54 -8.62
CA THR A 549 22.07 -11.06 -7.44
C THR A 549 23.00 -10.83 -6.26
N HIS A 550 22.69 -9.91 -5.36
CA HIS A 550 23.57 -9.65 -4.21
C HIS A 550 23.92 -10.90 -3.39
N ASN A 551 22.94 -11.79 -3.12
CA ASN A 551 23.17 -12.97 -2.27
C ASN A 551 22.36 -14.21 -2.67
N ARG A 552 22.00 -14.35 -3.97
CA ARG A 552 21.19 -15.46 -4.48
C ARG A 552 21.78 -16.13 -5.72
N GLY A 553 23.00 -15.76 -6.11
CA GLY A 553 23.71 -16.28 -7.27
C GLY A 553 23.30 -15.62 -8.59
N LEU A 554 23.50 -16.33 -9.70
CA LEU A 554 23.11 -15.89 -11.04
C LEU A 554 21.74 -16.46 -11.40
N VAL A 555 20.93 -15.69 -12.10
CA VAL A 555 19.60 -16.09 -12.58
C VAL A 555 19.43 -15.73 -14.05
N VAL A 556 18.65 -16.52 -14.76
CA VAL A 556 18.05 -16.10 -16.03
C VAL A 556 16.58 -15.84 -15.76
N GLN A 557 16.11 -14.66 -16.12
CA GLN A 557 14.70 -14.29 -16.06
C GLN A 557 14.16 -14.05 -17.47
N GLN A 558 12.88 -14.34 -17.68
CA GLN A 558 12.19 -14.09 -18.94
C GLN A 558 10.77 -13.56 -18.70
N ARG A 559 10.32 -12.71 -19.62
CA ARG A 559 8.92 -12.36 -19.82
C ARG A 559 8.57 -12.60 -21.28
N LEU A 560 7.74 -13.60 -21.55
CA LEU A 560 7.49 -14.08 -22.91
C LEU A 560 6.59 -13.15 -23.73
N ALA A 561 5.71 -12.39 -23.07
CA ALA A 561 4.83 -11.43 -23.72
C ALA A 561 4.65 -10.19 -22.84
N ALA A 562 4.24 -9.07 -23.45
CA ALA A 562 4.02 -7.84 -22.69
C ALA A 562 3.03 -8.07 -21.53
N GLY A 563 3.43 -7.74 -20.31
CA GLY A 563 2.62 -7.89 -19.10
C GLY A 563 2.43 -9.34 -18.61
N SER A 564 3.08 -10.33 -19.23
CA SER A 564 3.03 -11.72 -18.74
C SER A 564 3.83 -11.86 -17.44
N ALA A 565 3.51 -12.91 -16.67
CA ALA A 565 4.31 -13.26 -15.50
C ALA A 565 5.77 -13.52 -15.89
N THR A 566 6.69 -13.08 -15.03
CA THR A 566 8.11 -13.36 -15.16
C THR A 566 8.39 -14.80 -14.73
N GLU A 567 9.18 -15.50 -15.51
CA GLU A 567 9.65 -16.86 -15.22
C GLU A 567 11.16 -16.88 -15.05
N GLN A 568 11.67 -17.85 -14.29
CA GLN A 568 13.10 -17.98 -14.01
C GLN A 568 13.62 -19.36 -14.49
N PRO A 569 13.92 -19.53 -15.79
CA PRO A 569 14.25 -20.84 -16.36
C PRO A 569 15.58 -21.44 -15.88
N ALA A 570 16.50 -20.64 -15.33
CA ALA A 570 17.79 -21.13 -14.86
C ALA A 570 18.34 -20.33 -13.67
N ARG A 571 19.14 -21.01 -12.83
CA ARG A 571 19.83 -20.42 -11.67
C ARG A 571 21.14 -21.13 -11.37
N ILE A 572 22.15 -20.37 -10.96
CA ILE A 572 23.42 -20.86 -10.41
C ILE A 572 23.60 -20.23 -9.04
N SER A 573 23.49 -21.02 -7.96
CA SER A 573 23.57 -20.53 -6.59
C SER A 573 25.00 -20.32 -6.07
N SER A 574 26.02 -20.82 -6.78
CA SER A 574 27.42 -20.80 -6.32
C SER A 574 28.13 -19.46 -6.53
N TRP A 575 27.64 -18.61 -7.44
CA TRP A 575 28.23 -17.31 -7.70
C TRP A 575 28.04 -16.36 -6.50
N GLN A 576 29.08 -15.60 -6.18
CA GLN A 576 29.08 -14.60 -5.11
C GLN A 576 29.22 -13.19 -5.70
N ASN A 577 28.46 -12.25 -5.16
CA ASN A 577 28.54 -10.87 -5.60
C ASN A 577 29.92 -10.26 -5.29
N GLY A 578 30.52 -9.61 -6.27
CA GLY A 578 31.91 -9.16 -6.22
C GLY A 578 32.88 -10.03 -7.01
N ASP A 579 32.51 -11.28 -7.33
CA ASP A 579 33.29 -12.14 -8.23
C ASP A 579 32.94 -11.80 -9.68
N PRO A 580 33.88 -11.24 -10.48
CA PRO A 580 33.54 -10.78 -11.82
C PRO A 580 33.16 -11.93 -12.75
N VAL A 581 32.03 -11.80 -13.45
CA VAL A 581 31.49 -12.83 -14.36
C VAL A 581 31.10 -12.23 -15.70
N TYR A 582 31.45 -12.90 -16.79
CA TYR A 582 30.98 -12.54 -18.12
C TYR A 582 29.57 -13.08 -18.35
N MET A 583 28.73 -12.25 -18.95
CA MET A 583 27.36 -12.56 -19.34
C MET A 583 27.22 -12.33 -20.84
N ARG A 584 26.48 -13.21 -21.51
CA ARG A 584 26.23 -13.10 -22.94
C ARG A 584 24.79 -13.41 -23.29
N ILE A 585 24.26 -12.59 -24.19
CA ILE A 585 22.99 -12.80 -24.87
C ILE A 585 23.25 -12.93 -26.36
N ILE A 586 22.73 -14.01 -26.96
CA ILE A 586 22.79 -14.26 -28.40
C ILE A 586 21.35 -14.27 -28.92
N ARG A 587 21.06 -13.45 -29.93
CA ARG A 587 19.77 -13.45 -30.63
C ARG A 587 19.91 -14.09 -32.02
N ARG A 588 19.04 -15.06 -32.31
CA ARG A 588 18.86 -15.68 -33.63
C ARG A 588 17.38 -15.78 -33.98
N GLY A 589 16.88 -14.83 -34.77
CA GLY A 589 15.46 -14.63 -35.01
C GLY A 589 14.71 -14.43 -33.69
N ASN A 590 13.88 -15.42 -33.34
CA ASN A 590 13.07 -15.44 -32.12
C ASN A 590 13.69 -16.28 -30.98
N GLU A 591 14.86 -16.89 -31.20
CA GLU A 591 15.60 -17.56 -30.13
C GLU A 591 16.59 -16.61 -29.47
N VAL A 592 16.51 -16.52 -28.15
CA VAL A 592 17.48 -15.85 -27.29
C VAL A 592 18.21 -16.88 -26.45
N THR A 593 19.53 -16.94 -26.57
CA THR A 593 20.40 -17.80 -25.74
C THR A 593 21.11 -16.97 -24.69
N ALA A 594 20.96 -17.37 -23.43
CA ALA A 594 21.61 -16.79 -22.26
C ALA A 594 22.82 -17.64 -21.85
N GLN A 595 24.00 -17.02 -21.73
CA GLN A 595 25.24 -17.69 -21.34
C GLN A 595 26.04 -16.90 -20.29
N ILE A 596 26.92 -17.59 -19.58
CA ILE A 596 27.92 -17.00 -18.70
C ILE A 596 29.31 -17.59 -18.93
N SER A 597 30.35 -16.90 -18.45
CA SER A 597 31.72 -17.38 -18.46
C SER A 597 32.54 -16.74 -17.32
N GLU A 598 33.42 -17.50 -16.68
CA GLU A 598 34.34 -16.97 -15.66
C GLU A 598 35.59 -16.33 -16.29
N ASP A 599 36.01 -16.79 -17.47
CA ASP A 599 37.25 -16.40 -18.14
C ASP A 599 37.05 -15.65 -19.48
N GLY A 600 35.81 -15.49 -19.90
CA GLY A 600 35.42 -14.88 -21.18
C GLY A 600 35.64 -15.78 -22.41
N LYS A 601 36.10 -17.02 -22.21
CA LYS A 601 36.48 -17.96 -23.28
C LYS A 601 35.63 -19.21 -23.26
N ALA A 602 35.48 -19.85 -22.10
CA ALA A 602 34.64 -21.03 -21.91
C ALA A 602 33.23 -20.60 -21.51
N TRP A 603 32.26 -20.81 -22.40
CA TRP A 603 30.89 -20.34 -22.22
C TRP A 603 29.95 -21.47 -21.80
N GLN A 604 29.23 -21.27 -20.71
CA GLN A 604 28.16 -22.15 -20.24
C GLN A 604 26.81 -21.57 -20.68
N THR A 605 26.00 -22.37 -21.39
CA THR A 605 24.62 -22.00 -21.71
C THR A 605 23.72 -22.27 -20.52
N LEU A 606 22.97 -21.25 -20.09
CA LEU A 606 22.02 -21.35 -18.98
C LEU A 606 20.60 -21.62 -19.48
N ALA A 607 20.17 -20.94 -20.54
CA ALA A 607 18.85 -21.11 -21.13
C ALA A 607 18.85 -20.80 -22.63
N ARG A 608 17.91 -21.43 -23.35
CA ARG A 608 17.49 -21.06 -24.70
C ARG A 608 16.00 -20.78 -24.65
N ILE A 609 15.61 -19.60 -25.10
CA ILE A 609 14.28 -19.06 -24.88
C ILE A 609 13.72 -18.64 -26.23
N ILE A 610 12.52 -19.13 -26.56
CA ILE A 610 11.82 -18.74 -27.78
C ILE A 610 10.76 -17.72 -27.38
N LEU A 611 10.87 -16.50 -27.90
CA LEU A 611 9.90 -15.44 -27.69
C LEU A 611 9.83 -14.52 -28.91
N GLU A 612 8.65 -13.95 -29.17
CA GLU A 612 8.49 -13.00 -30.26
C GLU A 612 9.06 -11.63 -29.86
N LEU A 613 10.08 -11.18 -30.57
CA LEU A 613 10.66 -9.85 -30.40
C LEU A 613 10.52 -9.05 -31.70
N PRO A 614 10.29 -7.73 -31.63
CA PRO A 614 10.34 -6.87 -32.81
C PRO A 614 11.72 -6.92 -33.47
N GLU A 615 11.80 -6.53 -34.75
CA GLU A 615 13.08 -6.50 -35.49
C GLU A 615 14.14 -5.70 -34.74
N THR A 616 13.77 -4.51 -34.26
CA THR A 616 14.61 -3.65 -33.43
C THR A 616 14.27 -3.84 -31.96
N VAL A 617 15.27 -4.18 -31.15
CA VAL A 617 15.16 -4.42 -29.71
C VAL A 617 16.07 -3.48 -28.94
N LEU A 618 15.90 -3.44 -27.61
CA LEU A 618 16.87 -2.83 -26.71
C LEU A 618 17.76 -3.93 -26.12
N ILE A 619 19.07 -3.71 -26.15
CA ILE A 619 20.06 -4.59 -25.48
C ILE A 619 20.95 -3.72 -24.58
N GLY A 620 21.17 -4.15 -23.34
CA GLY A 620 21.89 -3.32 -22.39
C GLY A 620 21.97 -3.83 -20.97
N LEU A 621 22.40 -2.94 -20.09
CA LEU A 621 22.74 -3.18 -18.69
C LEU A 621 21.57 -2.80 -17.80
N ALA A 622 20.99 -3.78 -17.11
CA ALA A 622 19.89 -3.59 -16.17
C ALA A 622 20.42 -3.61 -14.73
N SER A 623 19.88 -2.76 -13.86
CA SER A 623 20.14 -2.79 -12.42
C SER A 623 18.93 -2.36 -11.61
N THR A 624 18.57 -3.15 -10.59
CA THR A 624 17.55 -2.79 -9.59
C THR A 624 18.10 -2.99 -8.18
N SER A 625 17.80 -2.05 -7.30
CA SER A 625 18.14 -2.12 -5.87
C SER A 625 17.20 -3.06 -5.10
N HIS A 626 16.09 -3.48 -5.71
CA HIS A 626 15.01 -4.23 -5.04
C HIS A 626 14.46 -3.49 -3.80
N ALA A 627 14.58 -2.16 -3.82
CA ALA A 627 14.13 -1.23 -2.79
C ALA A 627 13.82 0.10 -3.47
N ALA A 628 12.53 0.38 -3.72
CA ALA A 628 12.08 1.51 -4.54
C ALA A 628 12.70 2.85 -4.08
N GLY A 629 12.77 3.09 -2.77
CA GLY A 629 13.34 4.31 -2.20
C GLY A 629 14.86 4.37 -2.09
N THR A 630 15.60 3.34 -2.50
CA THR A 630 17.04 3.19 -2.24
C THR A 630 17.81 3.05 -3.53
N LEU A 631 18.81 3.91 -3.73
CA LEU A 631 19.73 3.78 -4.85
C LEU A 631 20.76 2.69 -4.56
N GLY A 632 20.96 1.82 -5.55
CA GLY A 632 21.91 0.73 -5.51
C GLY A 632 22.93 0.85 -6.64
N GLU A 633 24.20 0.54 -6.36
CA GLU A 633 25.29 0.64 -7.34
C GLU A 633 25.63 -0.73 -7.95
N ALA A 634 25.77 -0.77 -9.28
CA ALA A 634 26.27 -1.90 -10.05
C ALA A 634 27.41 -1.49 -10.95
N VAL A 635 28.37 -2.39 -11.17
CA VAL A 635 29.60 -2.09 -11.92
C VAL A 635 29.80 -3.09 -13.06
N PHE A 636 30.04 -2.56 -14.26
CA PHE A 636 30.20 -3.32 -15.50
C PHE A 636 31.51 -2.94 -16.22
N SER A 637 32.08 -3.88 -16.97
CA SER A 637 33.20 -3.64 -17.90
C SER A 637 33.07 -4.51 -19.16
N ASP A 638 34.03 -4.38 -20.07
CA ASP A 638 34.26 -5.32 -21.18
C ASP A 638 33.03 -5.54 -22.07
N TRP A 639 32.32 -4.45 -22.41
CA TRP A 639 31.20 -4.54 -23.36
C TRP A 639 31.67 -4.86 -24.77
N GLU A 640 30.97 -5.79 -25.40
CA GLU A 640 31.12 -6.13 -26.81
C GLU A 640 29.75 -6.42 -27.43
N LEU A 641 29.50 -5.83 -28.60
CA LEU A 641 28.31 -6.11 -29.41
C LEU A 641 28.75 -6.43 -30.84
N VAL A 642 28.39 -7.62 -31.31
CA VAL A 642 28.67 -8.11 -32.66
C VAL A 642 27.34 -8.36 -33.36
N ALA A 643 27.00 -7.51 -34.32
CA ALA A 643 25.87 -7.75 -35.24
C ALA A 643 26.28 -8.77 -36.31
N GLU A 644 25.31 -9.56 -36.78
CA GLU A 644 25.55 -10.68 -37.71
C GLU A 644 24.92 -10.51 -39.08
#